data_AF-A0AAD7CVE3-F1
#
_entry.id   AF-A0AAD7CVE3-F1
#
_cell.length_a   1.000
_cell.length_b   1.000
_cell.length_c   1.000
_cell.angle_alpha   90.00
_cell.angle_beta   90.00
_cell.angle_gamma   90.00
#
_symmetry.space_group_name_H-M   'P 1'
#
loop_
_entity.id
_entity.type
_entity.pdbx_description
1 polymer ?
#
loop_
_entity_poly.entity_id
_entity_poly.type
_entity_poly.pdbx_seq_one_letter_code
_entity_poly.pdbx_strand_id
1 'polypeptide(L)'
;MYSQTSPTTPFSDDKLSSPATPNRKKSFGNSSTPDMLPEFQHDVPRWSPSILGIIPMSLFAVLLVLLIVGLEMLNTHSPYNAPSSSMQFFWTYFPVGFLMVVEWIWGVYDLQVKVLVPWASMSRGFTPASRGWLLDYVGGNYFLSIWTAIRFRHIVVLLAKLGLWSTAIAGIVTTSLFQLQDVSHTSPTTFTRTTTLDPSAFTPSLLSDRSYLNSFLGRRVLSLSPARWTAADSIAMEAFTDPSPGLTTGTLMAQTRGYSADLDCTAAAVSYGGNMSIPGVDPDIPQAWSFLINVVGKECEQTFNLTNTNTDNDVFGDQTYFYGRVYNHTCPGSSNYTTILAMATMSNFGFVSATGMECSPSYFQHTLSVSVPASSSPLTASVVRGSTEAFPAPEWAGILQWINSTNGMDRDIGPAISFEQDPWEIWGNNAISGTCDCDPWFYLVGHAQNVTQVQLMDAGTLLNTSRVSFAEVWMDLAQSLLMTQDHSSASLPGNVTIIIKQLVARPTSVRIAQAALAVLLAVTLAVYFLQPRPNLPMDPSSIAAQAFLLRNSHEEISTVIKDTATMSAQETEVALQDCQFAVVNQRHFLITSRRGEEKARMPPSFTPGIPWRPTILHPLFKGFLGLVLVATIIALELALRRSMAKNGFTDFNSNDQHSWTYLPPAYLFVLGIFLSSYTFSISTLEPFFAMAESPQPAGKSVRYSPAHRTSIGLVFHALKYRSLVGIACATIMLTVPFLKITVSGLITTAPAPVQDAAQITLNTMFNTTTIFYLPDDEDTAAKQSLPGQTLALSQIPNYNLALPVWTTLVGAIGHVDLGELGQLTTAPNTTVTMPLPVMRGDLENCTALTGADLNLLPSNELQLPLPPTTDGPDGNRVCVFNYDLTEDTPEKVAITLPASPGWFGQVYHPTCGGYVLIFGTTHAANASIIDKLTAVQCTIYSLTMSTQNVTLQYDGGNVEILSIAPSRLDTIQMSSFPVNESGYLTAGGFGSASFESNASLAFDPFMQIITMRDAATPLDAYLDPATLTSAAQALYTAYWSVFAALNLVIPVNVNRSQPVEALVSYSRTRIVQAQVPTRILEALLAAVLACGLLTALVVRRTHGVLTKAPYSIGAIMGLLADSAFVELEGLRSVKREEDLDTLLEPYAFRLGWGNNTQGGNRFGIDLEPR
;
A
#
# COMPACT_ATOMS: atom_id res chain seq x y z
N MET A 1 -46.70 -32.17 42.54
CA MET A 1 -47.97 -32.39 41.82
C MET A 1 -47.81 -33.66 40.98
N TYR A 2 -48.52 -34.73 41.37
CA TYR A 2 -48.74 -36.04 40.72
C TYR A 2 -47.55 -36.71 39.97
N SER A 3 -46.76 -37.58 40.65
CA SER A 3 -46.87 -39.06 40.79
C SER A 3 -46.25 -39.83 39.59
N GLN A 4 -44.99 -40.31 39.68
CA GLN A 4 -44.55 -41.67 40.09
C GLN A 4 -45.34 -42.84 39.47
N THR A 5 -44.70 -43.71 38.66
CA THR A 5 -44.16 -45.07 39.02
C THR A 5 -43.87 -45.94 37.78
N SER A 6 -42.86 -46.80 37.93
CA SER A 6 -42.34 -47.91 37.10
C SER A 6 -43.28 -49.16 37.10
N PRO A 7 -42.88 -50.43 36.82
CA PRO A 7 -42.21 -51.09 35.66
C PRO A 7 -42.88 -52.44 35.21
N THR A 8 -42.21 -53.21 34.32
CA THR A 8 -42.14 -54.71 34.19
C THR A 8 -43.32 -55.59 33.71
N THR A 9 -43.13 -56.22 32.51
CA THR A 9 -43.37 -57.65 32.10
C THR A 9 -44.80 -58.28 32.21
N PRO A 10 -45.12 -59.51 31.73
CA PRO A 10 -44.74 -60.34 30.55
C PRO A 10 -45.91 -61.20 29.91
N PHE A 11 -45.56 -62.11 28.98
CA PHE A 11 -46.12 -63.49 28.76
C PHE A 11 -47.30 -63.79 27.79
N SER A 12 -46.99 -64.67 26.82
CA SER A 12 -47.69 -65.86 26.25
C SER A 12 -49.02 -65.80 25.46
N ASP A 13 -48.89 -66.31 24.22
CA ASP A 13 -49.55 -67.47 23.57
C ASP A 13 -51.05 -67.56 23.24
N ASP A 14 -51.22 -68.02 22.00
CA ASP A 14 -52.19 -68.98 21.46
C ASP A 14 -53.49 -68.52 20.73
N LYS A 15 -53.42 -68.67 19.39
CA LYS A 15 -54.30 -69.46 18.51
C LYS A 15 -55.79 -69.12 18.37
N LEU A 16 -56.19 -68.79 17.12
CA LEU A 16 -56.74 -69.73 16.11
C LEU A 16 -57.88 -69.10 15.28
N SER A 17 -57.87 -69.46 14.00
CA SER A 17 -59.00 -69.77 13.11
C SER A 17 -59.30 -68.82 11.94
N SER A 18 -59.29 -69.47 10.77
CA SER A 18 -59.49 -69.06 9.37
C SER A 18 -61.00 -68.90 9.05
N PRO A 19 -61.48 -68.60 7.81
CA PRO A 19 -61.26 -69.33 6.52
C PRO A 19 -61.24 -68.35 5.31
N ALA A 20 -61.22 -68.67 4.01
CA ALA A 20 -60.83 -69.79 3.13
C ALA A 20 -60.82 -69.24 1.67
N THR A 21 -60.17 -70.00 0.78
CA THR A 21 -59.83 -69.73 -0.63
C THR A 21 -60.94 -70.08 -1.65
N PRO A 22 -60.72 -69.88 -2.98
CA PRO A 22 -60.36 -71.04 -3.84
C PRO A 22 -59.35 -70.70 -4.99
N ASN A 23 -58.23 -71.44 -5.12
CA ASN A 23 -57.94 -72.59 -6.01
C ASN A 23 -57.57 -72.29 -7.49
N ARG A 24 -56.34 -72.66 -7.91
CA ARG A 24 -56.07 -73.87 -8.75
C ARG A 24 -54.57 -74.21 -8.86
N LYS A 25 -54.26 -75.49 -8.66
CA LYS A 25 -52.94 -76.18 -8.63
C LYS A 25 -52.44 -76.63 -10.02
N LYS A 26 -51.12 -76.80 -10.16
CA LYS A 26 -50.46 -78.06 -10.56
C LYS A 26 -48.95 -78.03 -10.24
N SER A 27 -48.41 -79.18 -9.78
CA SER A 27 -47.04 -79.41 -9.29
C SER A 27 -46.20 -80.25 -10.27
N PHE A 28 -44.96 -80.56 -9.83
CA PHE A 28 -43.84 -81.34 -10.41
C PHE A 28 -42.78 -80.45 -11.07
N GLY A 29 -41.48 -80.49 -10.75
CA GLY A 29 -40.65 -81.30 -9.84
C GLY A 29 -39.21 -80.75 -9.84
N ASN A 30 -38.43 -81.12 -8.82
CA ASN A 30 -37.06 -80.71 -8.43
C ASN A 30 -36.04 -80.28 -9.51
N SER A 31 -35.26 -79.21 -9.21
CA SER A 31 -33.79 -79.19 -9.37
C SER A 31 -33.12 -78.04 -8.59
N SER A 32 -32.14 -78.42 -7.75
CA SER A 32 -31.02 -77.66 -7.17
C SER A 32 -31.28 -76.37 -6.38
N THR A 33 -31.32 -76.54 -5.05
CA THR A 33 -30.82 -75.58 -4.05
C THR A 33 -29.43 -75.04 -4.45
N PRO A 34 -29.13 -73.74 -4.26
CA PRO A 34 -27.75 -73.29 -4.28
C PRO A 34 -27.10 -73.81 -2.98
N ASP A 35 -26.19 -74.78 -3.11
CA ASP A 35 -25.41 -75.31 -2.00
C ASP A 35 -24.77 -74.15 -1.21
N MET A 36 -25.26 -73.95 0.01
CA MET A 36 -24.59 -73.13 1.01
C MET A 36 -23.25 -73.79 1.33
N LEU A 37 -22.16 -73.05 1.13
CA LEU A 37 -20.82 -73.44 1.57
C LEU A 37 -20.87 -73.81 3.08
N PRO A 38 -20.20 -74.88 3.52
CA PRO A 38 -20.22 -75.31 4.92
C PRO A 38 -19.72 -74.22 5.86
N GLU A 39 -20.35 -74.14 7.03
CA GLU A 39 -20.10 -73.12 8.05
C GLU A 39 -18.68 -73.19 8.63
N PHE A 40 -18.11 -72.00 8.86
CA PHE A 40 -16.71 -71.71 9.15
C PHE A 40 -16.21 -72.29 10.50
N GLN A 41 -15.10 -73.04 10.50
CA GLN A 41 -14.41 -73.49 11.72
C GLN A 41 -13.24 -72.53 12.09
N HIS A 42 -13.04 -72.29 13.39
CA HIS A 42 -12.58 -71.00 13.93
C HIS A 42 -11.08 -70.85 14.35
N ASP A 43 -10.13 -71.62 13.81
CA ASP A 43 -8.78 -71.72 14.43
C ASP A 43 -7.57 -71.16 13.63
N VAL A 44 -7.75 -70.35 12.58
CA VAL A 44 -6.62 -69.71 11.87
C VAL A 44 -6.67 -68.18 11.97
N PRO A 45 -5.61 -67.50 12.46
CA PRO A 45 -5.59 -66.04 12.54
C PRO A 45 -5.72 -65.42 11.15
N ARG A 46 -6.71 -64.55 10.97
CA ARG A 46 -6.97 -63.87 9.70
C ARG A 46 -6.05 -62.67 9.57
N TRP A 47 -5.34 -62.56 8.45
CA TRP A 47 -4.56 -61.37 8.14
C TRP A 47 -5.49 -60.21 7.78
N SER A 48 -5.30 -59.07 8.44
CA SER A 48 -5.95 -57.80 8.10
C SER A 48 -4.90 -56.70 8.02
N PRO A 49 -4.92 -55.85 6.99
CA PRO A 49 -3.98 -54.74 6.88
C PRO A 49 -4.20 -53.75 8.03
N SER A 50 -3.10 -53.37 8.70
CA SER A 50 -3.14 -52.52 9.89
C SER A 50 -3.79 -51.17 9.63
N ILE A 51 -3.57 -50.55 8.47
CA ILE A 51 -4.09 -49.22 8.12
C ILE A 51 -5.62 -49.16 8.01
N LEU A 52 -6.29 -50.25 7.62
CA LEU A 52 -7.76 -50.33 7.59
C LEU A 52 -8.34 -50.77 8.94
N GLY A 53 -7.53 -50.81 10.00
CA GLY A 53 -8.00 -51.05 11.35
C GLY A 53 -8.80 -49.88 11.91
N ILE A 54 -9.57 -50.14 12.96
CA ILE A 54 -10.44 -49.13 13.60
C ILE A 54 -9.62 -47.96 14.14
N ILE A 55 -8.49 -48.23 14.79
CA ILE A 55 -7.62 -47.21 15.39
C ILE A 55 -7.08 -46.23 14.33
N PRO A 56 -6.35 -46.64 13.28
CA PRO A 56 -5.82 -45.70 12.29
C PRO A 56 -6.90 -44.95 11.51
N MET A 57 -8.04 -45.58 11.23
CA MET A 57 -9.17 -44.88 10.59
C MET A 57 -9.77 -43.81 11.51
N SER A 58 -9.93 -44.12 12.80
CA SER A 58 -10.43 -43.14 13.79
C SER A 58 -9.46 -41.97 13.98
N LEU A 59 -8.14 -42.25 14.06
CA LEU A 59 -7.12 -41.21 14.15
C LEU A 59 -7.11 -40.32 12.90
N PHE A 60 -7.27 -40.91 11.71
CA PHE A 60 -7.34 -40.14 10.47
C PHE A 60 -8.62 -39.29 10.38
N ALA A 61 -9.77 -39.82 10.81
CA ALA A 61 -11.01 -39.03 10.88
C ALA A 61 -10.90 -37.85 11.87
N VAL A 62 -10.32 -38.07 13.04
CA VAL A 62 -10.05 -37.00 14.03
C VAL A 62 -9.12 -35.94 13.44
N LEU A 63 -8.05 -36.35 12.74
CA LEU A 63 -7.15 -35.43 12.04
C LEU A 63 -7.88 -34.53 11.03
N LEU A 64 -8.80 -35.10 10.24
CA LEU A 64 -9.59 -34.34 9.27
C LEU A 64 -10.53 -33.34 9.95
N VAL A 65 -11.18 -33.72 11.05
CA VAL A 65 -12.03 -32.80 11.83
C VAL A 65 -11.20 -31.65 12.40
N LEU A 66 -10.03 -31.95 12.98
CA LEU A 66 -9.13 -30.91 13.49
C LEU A 66 -8.67 -29.94 12.40
N LEU A 67 -8.42 -30.44 11.18
CA LEU A 67 -8.06 -29.58 10.04
C LEU A 67 -9.20 -28.67 9.60
N ILE A 68 -10.43 -29.19 9.53
CA ILE A 68 -11.61 -28.39 9.17
C ILE A 68 -11.84 -27.27 10.19
N VAL A 69 -11.76 -27.60 11.49
CA VAL A 69 -11.87 -26.62 12.58
C VAL A 69 -10.72 -25.62 12.55
N GLY A 70 -9.49 -26.08 12.31
CA GLY A 70 -8.31 -25.22 12.20
C GLY A 70 -8.44 -24.20 11.07
N LEU A 71 -8.94 -24.61 9.89
CA LEU A 71 -9.21 -23.69 8.78
C LEU A 71 -10.31 -22.66 9.10
N GLU A 72 -11.34 -23.03 9.87
CA GLU A 72 -12.37 -22.07 10.31
C GLU A 72 -11.80 -21.06 11.31
N MET A 73 -10.97 -21.53 12.24
CA MET A 73 -10.26 -20.66 13.18
C MET A 73 -9.35 -19.68 12.46
N LEU A 74 -8.63 -20.14 11.42
CA LEU A 74 -7.78 -19.29 10.60
C LEU A 74 -8.58 -18.20 9.84
N ASN A 75 -9.77 -18.54 9.38
CA ASN A 75 -10.62 -17.60 8.65
C ASN A 75 -11.31 -16.58 9.57
N THR A 76 -11.70 -16.99 10.77
CA THR A 76 -12.36 -16.11 11.76
C THR A 76 -11.41 -15.15 12.45
N HIS A 77 -10.16 -15.55 12.68
CA HIS A 77 -9.13 -14.71 13.30
C HIS A 77 -8.30 -13.90 12.30
N SER A 78 -8.53 -14.07 10.99
CA SER A 78 -7.94 -13.21 9.95
C SER A 78 -8.51 -11.79 10.11
N PRO A 79 -7.69 -10.73 10.04
CA PRO A 79 -6.31 -10.69 9.53
C PRO A 79 -5.21 -10.89 10.58
N TYR A 80 -4.06 -11.43 10.15
CA TYR A 80 -2.85 -11.63 10.97
C TYR A 80 -1.79 -10.56 10.71
N ASN A 81 -0.94 -10.29 11.70
CA ASN A 81 0.25 -9.44 11.50
C ASN A 81 1.14 -9.98 10.38
N ALA A 82 1.66 -9.12 9.51
CA ALA A 82 2.58 -9.55 8.47
C ALA A 82 3.80 -10.25 9.11
N PRO A 83 4.11 -11.48 8.71
CA PRO A 83 5.27 -12.18 9.21
C PRO A 83 6.55 -11.46 8.75
N SER A 84 7.59 -11.53 9.57
CA SER A 84 8.94 -11.12 9.15
C SER A 84 9.38 -11.87 7.90
N SER A 85 10.33 -11.33 7.14
CA SER A 85 10.80 -11.91 5.88
C SER A 85 11.22 -13.39 6.00
N SER A 86 11.70 -13.81 7.17
CA SER A 86 12.05 -15.20 7.48
C SER A 86 10.82 -16.10 7.76
N MET A 87 9.81 -15.57 8.47
CA MET A 87 8.57 -16.31 8.77
C MET A 87 7.57 -16.33 7.61
N GLN A 88 7.69 -15.44 6.62
CA GLN A 88 6.81 -15.42 5.45
C GLN A 88 6.82 -16.76 4.70
N PHE A 89 7.98 -17.40 4.58
CA PHE A 89 8.11 -18.71 3.97
C PHE A 89 7.37 -19.80 4.76
N PHE A 90 7.44 -19.76 6.10
CA PHE A 90 6.75 -20.73 6.96
C PHE A 90 5.24 -20.70 6.70
N TRP A 91 4.62 -19.52 6.74
CA TRP A 91 3.17 -19.38 6.52
C TRP A 91 2.73 -19.75 5.10
N THR A 92 3.60 -19.60 4.10
CA THR A 92 3.31 -19.95 2.70
C THR A 92 3.35 -21.46 2.44
N TYR A 93 4.25 -22.19 3.11
CA TYR A 93 4.47 -23.63 2.84
C TYR A 93 3.82 -24.56 3.86
N PHE A 94 3.59 -24.09 5.09
CA PHE A 94 3.07 -24.92 6.19
C PHE A 94 1.71 -25.57 5.86
N PRO A 95 0.68 -24.84 5.38
CA PRO A 95 -0.62 -25.46 5.07
C PRO A 95 -0.53 -26.55 4.00
N VAL A 96 0.29 -26.33 2.97
CA VAL A 96 0.48 -27.27 1.86
C VAL A 96 1.24 -28.51 2.34
N GLY A 97 2.28 -28.33 3.16
CA GLY A 97 3.05 -29.43 3.75
C GLY A 97 2.19 -30.35 4.62
N PHE A 98 1.23 -29.81 5.38
CA PHE A 98 0.33 -30.63 6.19
C PHE A 98 -0.64 -31.46 5.34
N LEU A 99 -1.21 -30.88 4.28
CA LEU A 99 -2.09 -31.61 3.35
C LEU A 99 -1.36 -32.65 2.52
N MET A 100 -0.07 -32.47 2.25
CA MET A 100 0.77 -33.49 1.64
C MET A 100 0.85 -34.76 2.50
N VAL A 101 0.92 -34.63 3.83
CA VAL A 101 0.87 -35.79 4.74
C VAL A 101 -0.50 -36.48 4.66
N VAL A 102 -1.58 -35.72 4.55
CA VAL A 102 -2.94 -36.26 4.35
C VAL A 102 -3.04 -37.01 3.02
N GLU A 103 -2.49 -36.46 1.93
CA GLU A 103 -2.43 -37.12 0.61
C GLU A 103 -1.67 -38.46 0.69
N TRP A 104 -0.54 -38.49 1.41
CA TRP A 104 0.24 -39.72 1.61
C TRP A 104 -0.51 -40.79 2.39
N ILE A 105 -1.16 -40.41 3.50
CA ILE A 105 -1.96 -41.34 4.30
C ILE A 105 -3.12 -41.89 3.45
N TRP A 106 -3.82 -41.02 2.70
CA TRP A 106 -4.89 -41.45 1.80
C TRP A 106 -4.40 -42.38 0.69
N GLY A 107 -3.22 -42.13 0.13
CA GLY A 107 -2.58 -43.02 -0.84
C GLY A 107 -2.40 -44.45 -0.33
N VAL A 108 -2.15 -44.64 0.97
CA VAL A 108 -2.10 -45.97 1.59
C VAL A 108 -3.49 -46.63 1.56
N TYR A 109 -4.55 -45.90 1.93
CA TYR A 109 -5.92 -46.41 1.90
C TYR A 109 -6.36 -46.81 0.49
N ASP A 110 -6.13 -45.94 -0.49
CA ASP A 110 -6.49 -46.18 -1.89
C ASP A 110 -5.77 -47.43 -2.45
N LEU A 111 -4.48 -47.58 -2.18
CA LEU A 111 -3.71 -48.75 -2.61
C LEU A 111 -4.27 -50.04 -1.98
N GLN A 112 -4.50 -50.05 -0.67
CA GLN A 112 -4.98 -51.25 0.03
C GLN A 112 -6.39 -51.66 -0.43
N VAL A 113 -7.30 -50.70 -0.60
CA VAL A 113 -8.64 -50.99 -1.14
C VAL A 113 -8.55 -51.69 -2.50
N LYS A 114 -7.74 -51.18 -3.43
CA LYS A 114 -7.59 -51.75 -4.77
C LYS A 114 -7.04 -53.17 -4.76
N VAL A 115 -6.05 -53.43 -3.91
CA VAL A 115 -5.42 -54.75 -3.78
C VAL A 115 -6.41 -55.77 -3.23
N LEU A 116 -7.24 -55.39 -2.24
CA LEU A 116 -8.08 -56.34 -1.48
C LEU A 116 -9.44 -56.60 -2.13
N VAL A 117 -9.98 -55.68 -2.92
CA VAL A 117 -11.33 -55.81 -3.51
C VAL A 117 -11.49 -57.08 -4.36
N PRO A 118 -10.56 -57.46 -5.26
CA PRO A 118 -10.67 -58.72 -6.02
C PRO A 118 -10.66 -59.97 -5.15
N TRP A 119 -9.89 -59.97 -4.06
CA TRP A 119 -9.87 -61.07 -3.09
C TRP A 119 -11.15 -61.13 -2.26
N ALA A 120 -11.65 -59.96 -1.83
CA ALA A 120 -12.88 -59.84 -1.06
C ALA A 120 -14.15 -60.16 -1.86
N SER A 121 -14.13 -60.02 -3.19
CA SER A 121 -15.24 -60.47 -4.04
C SER A 121 -15.27 -62.00 -4.12
N MET A 122 -14.12 -62.64 -4.32
CA MET A 122 -14.00 -64.12 -4.36
C MET A 122 -14.23 -64.79 -3.00
N SER A 123 -13.97 -64.11 -1.87
CA SER A 123 -14.22 -64.66 -0.53
C SER A 123 -15.71 -64.67 -0.14
N ARG A 124 -16.56 -63.91 -0.83
CA ARG A 124 -18.01 -63.86 -0.60
C ARG A 124 -18.77 -64.96 -1.33
N GLY A 125 -18.18 -65.60 -2.33
CA GLY A 125 -18.79 -66.68 -3.11
C GLY A 125 -18.15 -66.84 -4.48
N PHE A 126 -18.73 -67.74 -5.30
CA PHE A 126 -18.29 -67.96 -6.68
C PHE A 126 -18.51 -66.71 -7.54
N THR A 127 -17.42 -66.16 -8.05
CA THR A 127 -17.42 -64.95 -8.90
C THR A 127 -16.87 -65.26 -10.29
N PRO A 128 -17.44 -64.70 -11.37
CA PRO A 128 -16.90 -64.85 -12.72
C PRO A 128 -15.44 -64.36 -12.81
N ALA A 129 -14.63 -65.02 -13.65
CA ALA A 129 -13.22 -64.68 -13.82
C ALA A 129 -12.97 -63.17 -14.05
N SER A 130 -13.80 -62.52 -14.88
CA SER A 130 -13.68 -61.07 -15.20
C SER A 130 -14.00 -60.12 -14.04
N ARG A 131 -14.64 -60.58 -12.97
CA ARG A 131 -15.04 -59.77 -11.79
C ARG A 131 -14.21 -60.03 -10.53
N GLY A 132 -13.28 -60.98 -10.56
CA GLY A 132 -12.42 -61.30 -9.44
C GLY A 132 -11.02 -61.67 -9.93
N TRP A 133 -10.87 -62.90 -10.42
CA TRP A 133 -9.58 -63.48 -10.81
C TRP A 133 -8.75 -62.65 -11.80
N LEU A 134 -9.38 -62.12 -12.86
CA LEU A 134 -8.75 -61.31 -13.91
C LEU A 134 -8.88 -59.80 -13.65
N LEU A 135 -9.52 -59.38 -12.56
CA LEU A 135 -9.80 -57.98 -12.29
C LEU A 135 -8.53 -57.23 -11.86
N ASP A 136 -8.28 -56.09 -12.50
CA ASP A 136 -7.14 -55.23 -12.21
C ASP A 136 -7.59 -53.80 -11.84
N TYR A 137 -7.36 -53.43 -10.59
CA TYR A 137 -7.50 -52.06 -10.09
C TYR A 137 -6.17 -51.38 -9.76
N VAL A 138 -5.07 -52.12 -9.72
CA VAL A 138 -3.77 -51.65 -9.24
C VAL A 138 -2.98 -51.03 -10.40
N GLY A 139 -2.92 -51.71 -11.54
CA GLY A 139 -2.21 -51.26 -12.74
C GLY A 139 -3.07 -50.66 -13.85
N GLY A 140 -4.40 -50.73 -13.72
CA GLY A 140 -5.31 -50.05 -14.63
C GLY A 140 -5.12 -48.53 -14.63
N ASN A 141 -5.14 -47.92 -15.82
CA ASN A 141 -5.12 -46.45 -15.98
C ASN A 141 -6.18 -45.80 -15.07
N TYR A 142 -5.88 -44.61 -14.54
CA TYR A 142 -6.71 -43.93 -13.56
C TYR A 142 -8.21 -43.89 -13.94
N PHE A 143 -8.53 -43.45 -15.16
CA PHE A 143 -9.90 -43.39 -15.67
C PHE A 143 -10.52 -44.76 -15.95
N LEU A 144 -9.74 -45.71 -16.47
CA LEU A 144 -10.24 -47.07 -16.70
C LEU A 144 -10.64 -47.74 -15.39
N SER A 145 -9.88 -47.54 -14.32
CA SER A 145 -10.21 -48.10 -12.99
C SER A 145 -11.53 -47.55 -12.43
N ILE A 146 -11.87 -46.29 -12.71
CA ILE A 146 -13.16 -45.69 -12.34
C ILE A 146 -14.28 -46.33 -13.18
N TRP A 147 -14.08 -46.40 -14.50
CA TRP A 147 -15.05 -47.01 -15.41
C TRP A 147 -15.35 -48.48 -15.06
N THR A 148 -14.32 -49.28 -14.80
CA THR A 148 -14.48 -50.69 -14.39
C THR A 148 -15.15 -50.80 -13.02
N ALA A 149 -14.83 -49.93 -12.07
CA ALA A 149 -15.51 -49.89 -10.77
C ALA A 149 -17.00 -49.52 -10.88
N ILE A 150 -17.38 -48.59 -11.77
CA ILE A 150 -18.78 -48.28 -12.07
C ILE A 150 -19.47 -49.50 -12.70
N ARG A 151 -18.85 -50.08 -13.75
CA ARG A 151 -19.39 -51.23 -14.48
C ARG A 151 -19.66 -52.43 -13.56
N PHE A 152 -18.75 -52.70 -12.63
CA PHE A 152 -18.86 -53.82 -11.69
C PHE A 152 -19.50 -53.44 -10.35
N ARG A 153 -19.96 -52.19 -10.17
CA ARG A 153 -20.57 -51.65 -8.94
C ARG A 153 -19.69 -51.82 -7.68
N HIS A 154 -18.37 -51.69 -7.83
CA HIS A 154 -17.43 -51.73 -6.71
C HIS A 154 -17.32 -50.34 -6.07
N ILE A 155 -18.31 -49.99 -5.24
CA ILE A 155 -18.48 -48.65 -4.63
C ILE A 155 -17.24 -48.21 -3.83
N VAL A 156 -16.60 -49.13 -3.11
CA VAL A 156 -15.42 -48.81 -2.27
C VAL A 156 -14.25 -48.28 -3.11
N VAL A 157 -14.06 -48.80 -4.32
CA VAL A 157 -13.02 -48.31 -5.24
C VAL A 157 -13.38 -46.92 -5.76
N LEU A 158 -14.66 -46.65 -6.03
CA LEU A 158 -15.12 -45.31 -6.43
C LEU A 158 -14.91 -44.29 -5.30
N LEU A 159 -15.20 -44.68 -4.05
CA LEU A 159 -14.94 -43.87 -2.86
C LEU A 159 -13.45 -43.60 -2.67
N ALA A 160 -12.58 -44.60 -2.81
CA ALA A 160 -11.13 -44.44 -2.74
C ALA A 160 -10.62 -43.40 -3.76
N LYS A 161 -11.13 -43.46 -5.00
CA LYS A 161 -10.82 -42.48 -6.05
C LYS A 161 -11.37 -41.09 -5.73
N LEU A 162 -12.60 -40.98 -5.22
CA LEU A 162 -13.19 -39.71 -4.81
C LEU A 162 -12.37 -39.03 -3.72
N GLY A 163 -11.85 -39.80 -2.75
CA GLY A 163 -10.95 -39.27 -1.73
C GLY A 163 -9.63 -38.77 -2.32
N LEU A 164 -9.08 -39.42 -3.35
CA LEU A 164 -7.85 -38.95 -4.00
C LEU A 164 -8.08 -37.60 -4.71
N TRP A 165 -9.21 -37.44 -5.40
CA TRP A 165 -9.63 -36.16 -5.96
C TRP A 165 -9.81 -35.09 -4.88
N SER A 166 -10.40 -35.46 -3.74
CA SER A 166 -10.63 -34.55 -2.62
C SER A 166 -9.30 -34.06 -2.02
N THR A 167 -8.34 -34.96 -1.79
CA THR A 167 -6.99 -34.57 -1.33
C THR A 167 -6.26 -33.70 -2.35
N ALA A 168 -6.44 -33.96 -3.64
CA ALA A 168 -5.82 -33.16 -4.70
C ALA A 168 -6.39 -31.74 -4.78
N ILE A 169 -7.71 -31.59 -4.72
CA ILE A 169 -8.38 -30.27 -4.73
C ILE A 169 -7.99 -29.48 -3.49
N ALA A 170 -8.01 -30.12 -2.31
CA ALA A 170 -7.57 -29.49 -1.07
C ALA A 170 -6.11 -29.01 -1.17
N GLY A 171 -5.22 -29.85 -1.70
CA GLY A 171 -3.81 -29.51 -1.90
C GLY A 171 -3.60 -28.31 -2.83
N ILE A 172 -4.29 -28.27 -3.98
CA ILE A 172 -4.19 -27.17 -4.97
C ILE A 172 -4.68 -25.85 -4.39
N VAL A 173 -5.81 -25.85 -3.69
CA VAL A 173 -6.41 -24.61 -3.19
C VAL A 173 -5.62 -24.05 -2.01
N THR A 174 -4.99 -24.93 -1.22
CA THR A 174 -4.23 -24.52 -0.04
C THR A 174 -2.90 -23.83 -0.40
N THR A 175 -2.41 -23.97 -1.64
CA THR A 175 -1.27 -23.17 -2.12
C THR A 175 -1.59 -21.68 -2.24
N SER A 176 -2.86 -21.29 -2.19
CA SER A 176 -3.30 -19.90 -2.24
C SER A 176 -4.00 -19.44 -0.96
N LEU A 177 -3.81 -20.16 0.15
CA LEU A 177 -4.58 -19.94 1.38
C LEU A 177 -4.40 -18.53 1.94
N PHE A 178 -3.18 -17.96 1.87
CA PHE A 178 -2.86 -16.66 2.44
C PHE A 178 -2.44 -15.65 1.37
N GLN A 179 -2.74 -14.38 1.63
CA GLN A 179 -2.28 -13.25 0.82
C GLN A 179 -1.91 -12.07 1.71
N LEU A 180 -0.89 -11.30 1.30
CA LEU A 180 -0.58 -10.02 1.90
C LEU A 180 -1.50 -8.94 1.31
N GLN A 181 -2.20 -8.21 2.17
CA GLN A 181 -3.06 -7.10 1.82
C GLN A 181 -2.74 -5.89 2.69
N ASP A 182 -2.80 -4.69 2.12
CA ASP A 182 -2.69 -3.44 2.87
C ASP A 182 -4.03 -3.19 3.60
N VAL A 183 -3.97 -3.09 4.93
CA VAL A 183 -5.14 -2.87 5.79
C VAL A 183 -4.91 -1.60 6.61
N SER A 184 -5.90 -0.71 6.64
CA SER A 184 -5.87 0.48 7.48
C SER A 184 -6.14 0.09 8.93
N HIS A 185 -5.17 0.35 9.80
CA HIS A 185 -5.28 0.15 11.23
C HIS A 185 -5.45 1.48 11.93
N THR A 186 -6.56 1.66 12.65
CA THR A 186 -6.85 2.87 13.42
C THR A 186 -6.55 2.61 14.89
N SER A 187 -5.53 3.29 15.43
CA SER A 187 -5.14 3.19 16.83
C SER A 187 -5.48 4.49 17.58
N PRO A 188 -6.09 4.44 18.78
CA PRO A 188 -6.22 5.62 19.63
C PRO A 188 -4.85 6.03 20.15
N THR A 189 -4.61 7.34 20.21
CA THR A 189 -3.36 7.99 20.63
C THR A 189 -3.69 9.31 21.34
N THR A 190 -2.74 9.84 22.10
CA THR A 190 -2.90 11.14 22.78
C THR A 190 -1.93 12.14 22.19
N PHE A 191 -2.47 13.18 21.57
CA PHE A 191 -1.72 14.32 21.05
C PHE A 191 -1.43 15.33 22.17
N THR A 192 -0.39 16.13 22.02
CA THR A 192 -0.08 17.21 22.98
C THR A 192 -0.51 18.54 22.39
N ARG A 193 -1.31 19.31 23.12
CA ARG A 193 -1.65 20.68 22.69
C ARG A 193 -0.43 21.58 22.82
N THR A 194 -0.18 22.40 21.80
CA THR A 194 0.96 23.33 21.80
C THR A 194 0.54 24.78 21.89
N THR A 195 -0.65 25.13 21.39
CA THR A 195 -1.18 26.49 21.51
C THR A 195 -2.58 26.50 22.06
N THR A 196 -2.90 27.55 22.81
CA THR A 196 -4.24 27.84 23.33
C THR A 196 -4.58 29.29 23.05
N LEU A 197 -5.87 29.56 22.84
CA LEU A 197 -6.34 30.94 22.71
C LEU A 197 -6.41 31.59 24.09
N ASP A 198 -5.76 32.73 24.26
CA ASP A 198 -5.77 33.51 25.50
C ASP A 198 -6.38 34.90 25.25
N PRO A 199 -7.58 35.20 25.80
CA PRO A 199 -8.19 36.52 25.69
C PRO A 199 -7.33 37.66 26.19
N SER A 200 -6.56 37.41 27.26
CA SER A 200 -5.74 38.41 27.93
C SER A 200 -4.45 38.76 27.18
N ALA A 201 -4.13 37.99 26.13
CA ALA A 201 -3.01 38.30 25.23
C ALA A 201 -3.24 39.61 24.46
N PHE A 202 -4.51 40.02 24.27
CA PHE A 202 -4.83 41.30 23.66
C PHE A 202 -4.55 42.45 24.64
N THR A 203 -3.43 43.16 24.46
CA THR A 203 -3.04 44.30 25.30
C THR A 203 -3.01 45.62 24.51
N PRO A 204 -3.40 46.76 25.12
CA PRO A 204 -3.34 48.08 24.47
C PRO A 204 -1.94 48.55 24.07
N SER A 205 -0.88 47.88 24.52
CA SER A 205 0.51 48.13 24.10
C SER A 205 0.85 47.54 22.72
N LEU A 206 -0.01 46.68 22.15
CA LEU A 206 0.15 46.10 20.81
C LEU A 206 -0.13 47.10 19.67
N LEU A 207 -0.29 48.40 19.96
CA LEU A 207 -0.70 49.43 18.99
C LEU A 207 0.20 49.54 17.75
N SER A 208 1.41 48.99 17.77
CA SER A 208 2.39 48.97 16.69
C SER A 208 2.46 47.64 15.91
N ASP A 209 1.87 46.54 16.39
CA ASP A 209 2.01 45.21 15.76
C ASP A 209 0.99 44.98 14.65
N ARG A 210 1.48 44.98 13.40
CA ARG A 210 0.69 44.78 12.17
C ARG A 210 0.86 43.38 11.55
N SER A 211 1.38 42.40 12.29
CA SER A 211 1.65 41.04 11.79
C SER A 211 0.40 40.33 11.23
N TYR A 212 -0.76 40.51 11.86
CA TYR A 212 -2.03 39.94 11.39
C TYR A 212 -2.46 40.47 10.02
N LEU A 213 -2.27 41.78 9.79
CA LEU A 213 -2.64 42.44 8.54
C LEU A 213 -1.81 41.88 7.39
N ASN A 214 -0.53 41.61 7.65
CA ASN A 214 0.36 41.03 6.66
C ASN A 214 -0.15 39.64 6.23
N SER A 215 -0.54 38.76 7.16
CA SER A 215 -1.13 37.44 6.86
C SER A 215 -2.43 37.56 6.05
N PHE A 216 -3.29 38.51 6.41
CA PHE A 216 -4.52 38.80 5.67
C PHE A 216 -4.25 39.27 4.24
N LEU A 217 -3.35 40.25 4.06
CA LEU A 217 -2.98 40.78 2.76
C LEU A 217 -2.27 39.72 1.90
N GLY A 218 -1.40 38.90 2.47
CA GLY A 218 -0.79 37.78 1.76
C GLY A 218 -1.81 36.80 1.19
N ARG A 219 -2.86 36.49 1.96
CA ARG A 219 -3.94 35.61 1.52
C ARG A 219 -4.86 36.27 0.47
N ARG A 220 -5.20 37.55 0.63
CA ARG A 220 -6.15 38.28 -0.24
C ARG A 220 -5.53 38.85 -1.51
N VAL A 221 -4.34 39.45 -1.42
CA VAL A 221 -3.65 40.10 -2.54
C VAL A 221 -2.83 39.08 -3.32
N LEU A 222 -2.12 38.19 -2.61
CA LEU A 222 -1.13 37.29 -3.22
C LEU A 222 -1.63 35.83 -3.35
N SER A 223 -2.88 35.56 -2.97
CA SER A 223 -3.50 34.22 -3.03
C SER A 223 -2.67 33.14 -2.30
N LEU A 224 -1.95 33.52 -1.24
CA LEU A 224 -1.19 32.57 -0.43
C LEU A 224 -2.13 31.62 0.31
N SER A 225 -1.68 30.38 0.51
CA SER A 225 -2.40 29.42 1.35
C SER A 225 -2.55 29.97 2.78
N PRO A 226 -3.70 29.77 3.43
CA PRO A 226 -3.91 30.18 4.81
C PRO A 226 -2.84 29.64 5.76
N ALA A 227 -2.59 30.35 6.85
CA ALA A 227 -1.68 29.91 7.89
C ALA A 227 -2.03 28.50 8.40
N ARG A 228 -1.03 27.68 8.77
CA ARG A 228 -1.32 26.38 9.40
C ARG A 228 -2.20 26.61 10.63
N TRP A 229 -3.09 25.65 10.88
CA TRP A 229 -4.11 25.73 11.92
C TRP A 229 -5.24 26.74 11.66
N THR A 230 -5.48 27.09 10.40
CA THR A 230 -6.70 27.81 9.98
C THR A 230 -7.55 26.96 9.04
N ALA A 231 -8.87 27.19 9.03
CA ALA A 231 -9.81 26.51 8.15
C ALA A 231 -10.50 27.51 7.20
N ALA A 232 -11.00 27.01 6.06
CA ALA A 232 -11.58 27.83 5.00
C ALA A 232 -12.77 28.71 5.45
N ASP A 233 -13.48 28.32 6.51
CA ASP A 233 -14.64 29.03 7.05
C ASP A 233 -14.26 30.19 8.00
N SER A 234 -13.07 30.78 7.86
CA SER A 234 -12.53 31.84 8.75
C SER A 234 -12.39 31.39 10.22
N ILE A 235 -11.93 30.16 10.44
CA ILE A 235 -11.78 29.57 11.78
C ILE A 235 -10.29 29.42 12.13
N ALA A 236 -9.86 29.98 13.26
CA ALA A 236 -8.53 29.80 13.83
C ALA A 236 -8.53 28.62 14.83
N MET A 237 -7.53 27.73 14.79
CA MET A 237 -7.52 26.47 15.54
C MET A 237 -6.36 26.38 16.53
N GLU A 238 -6.59 25.68 17.64
CA GLU A 238 -5.53 25.31 18.58
C GLU A 238 -4.64 24.22 17.97
N ALA A 239 -3.32 24.46 17.98
CA ALA A 239 -2.32 23.57 17.43
C ALA A 239 -2.02 22.39 18.35
N PHE A 240 -1.68 21.25 17.77
CA PHE A 240 -1.26 20.06 18.49
C PHE A 240 -0.14 19.31 17.76
N THR A 241 0.66 18.55 18.51
CA THR A 241 1.80 17.76 18.00
C THR A 241 1.67 16.28 18.32
N ASP A 242 2.29 15.45 17.47
CA ASP A 242 2.38 14.00 17.64
C ASP A 242 3.40 13.65 18.75
N PRO A 243 3.07 12.76 19.69
CA PRO A 243 4.03 12.24 20.68
C PRO A 243 5.20 11.44 20.08
N SER A 244 5.14 11.02 18.81
CA SER A 244 6.15 10.18 18.15
C SER A 244 6.60 10.73 16.79
N PRO A 245 7.74 11.44 16.71
CA PRO A 245 8.24 12.08 15.47
C PRO A 245 8.77 11.10 14.38
N GLY A 246 8.29 9.85 14.36
CA GLY A 246 8.76 8.78 13.46
C GLY A 246 7.71 8.22 12.49
N LEU A 247 6.47 8.71 12.52
CA LEU A 247 5.38 8.17 11.71
C LEU A 247 5.33 8.85 10.34
N THR A 248 5.97 8.27 9.33
CA THR A 248 6.07 8.86 7.98
C THR A 248 4.89 8.54 7.06
N THR A 249 4.01 7.60 7.45
CA THR A 249 2.91 7.12 6.60
C THR A 249 1.63 6.88 7.40
N GLY A 250 0.63 7.76 7.24
CA GLY A 250 -0.67 7.64 7.91
C GLY A 250 -1.49 8.94 7.89
N THR A 251 -2.74 8.89 8.35
CA THR A 251 -3.52 10.11 8.65
C THR A 251 -3.79 10.20 10.14
N LEU A 252 -3.43 11.34 10.73
CA LEU A 252 -3.69 11.71 12.11
C LEU A 252 -5.08 12.33 12.17
N MET A 253 -5.92 11.92 13.12
CA MET A 253 -7.24 12.49 13.35
C MET A 253 -7.35 12.91 14.81
N ALA A 254 -7.60 14.18 15.08
CA ALA A 254 -7.77 14.68 16.45
C ALA A 254 -8.94 15.65 16.54
N GLN A 255 -9.52 15.75 17.74
CA GLN A 255 -10.50 16.78 18.04
C GLN A 255 -9.81 17.95 18.72
N THR A 256 -9.85 19.14 18.12
CA THR A 256 -9.27 20.37 18.69
C THR A 256 -10.32 21.47 18.78
N ARG A 257 -10.01 22.56 19.48
CA ARG A 257 -10.88 23.75 19.52
C ARG A 257 -10.55 24.66 18.35
N GLY A 258 -11.59 25.19 17.73
CA GLY A 258 -11.52 26.26 16.76
C GLY A 258 -12.36 27.45 17.22
N TYR A 259 -12.04 28.63 16.72
CA TYR A 259 -12.71 29.85 17.11
C TYR A 259 -13.00 30.68 15.86
N SER A 260 -14.15 31.35 15.84
CA SER A 260 -14.54 32.25 14.77
C SER A 260 -15.09 33.56 15.35
N ALA A 261 -15.12 34.59 14.51
CA ALA A 261 -15.74 35.86 14.83
C ALA A 261 -16.82 36.18 13.80
N ASP A 262 -17.83 36.89 14.28
CA ASP A 262 -18.87 37.50 13.48
C ASP A 262 -19.04 38.97 13.89
N LEU A 263 -19.68 39.76 13.04
CA LEU A 263 -19.94 41.17 13.28
C LEU A 263 -21.45 41.41 13.20
N ASP A 264 -22.08 41.60 14.36
CA ASP A 264 -23.50 41.89 14.48
C ASP A 264 -23.72 43.40 14.35
N CYS A 265 -24.13 43.84 13.16
CA CYS A 265 -24.40 45.25 12.86
C CYS A 265 -25.90 45.53 12.75
N THR A 266 -26.32 46.68 13.26
CA THR A 266 -27.67 47.24 13.06
C THR A 266 -27.57 48.63 12.45
N ALA A 267 -28.53 49.00 11.60
CA ALA A 267 -28.53 50.32 10.98
C ALA A 267 -28.71 51.42 12.04
N ALA A 268 -27.82 52.42 12.01
CA ALA A 268 -27.90 53.60 12.85
C ALA A 268 -28.48 54.77 12.05
N ALA A 269 -29.33 55.58 12.68
CA ALA A 269 -29.91 56.75 12.06
C ALA A 269 -28.86 57.87 12.02
N VAL A 270 -28.52 58.33 10.81
CA VAL A 270 -27.55 59.41 10.63
C VAL A 270 -28.27 60.69 10.24
N SER A 271 -27.96 61.79 10.92
CA SER A 271 -28.51 63.11 10.64
C SER A 271 -27.42 64.18 10.65
N TYR A 272 -27.64 65.24 9.89
CA TYR A 272 -26.70 66.35 9.81
C TYR A 272 -26.88 67.29 11.03
N GLY A 273 -25.80 67.49 11.78
CA GLY A 273 -25.76 68.25 13.04
C GLY A 273 -25.41 69.73 12.89
N GLY A 274 -25.10 70.22 11.69
CA GLY A 274 -24.75 71.62 11.40
C GLY A 274 -23.27 71.85 11.11
N ASN A 275 -22.89 73.10 10.83
CA ASN A 275 -21.50 73.54 10.64
C ASN A 275 -20.95 74.18 11.92
N MET A 276 -19.67 73.94 12.23
CA MET A 276 -18.95 74.57 13.34
C MET A 276 -17.65 75.23 12.86
N SER A 277 -17.38 76.44 13.33
CA SER A 277 -16.11 77.16 13.10
C SER A 277 -15.00 76.61 14.01
N ILE A 278 -13.82 76.34 13.46
CA ILE A 278 -12.69 75.78 14.23
C ILE A 278 -12.05 76.86 15.13
N PRO A 279 -11.99 76.68 16.47
CA PRO A 279 -11.32 77.63 17.36
C PRO A 279 -9.79 77.50 17.23
N GLY A 280 -9.09 78.60 16.91
CA GLY A 280 -7.62 78.66 16.91
C GLY A 280 -6.94 78.67 15.54
N VAL A 281 -7.71 78.71 14.44
CA VAL A 281 -7.20 78.99 13.09
C VAL A 281 -7.16 80.52 12.88
N ASP A 282 -6.10 81.03 12.25
CA ASP A 282 -5.88 82.46 11.99
C ASP A 282 -7.11 83.10 11.31
N PRO A 283 -7.68 84.20 11.85
CA PRO A 283 -8.84 84.87 11.26
C PRO A 283 -8.62 85.41 9.83
N ASP A 284 -7.37 85.47 9.35
CA ASP A 284 -7.04 85.85 7.97
C ASP A 284 -7.12 84.69 6.96
N ILE A 285 -7.36 83.44 7.41
CA ILE A 285 -7.62 82.30 6.52
C ILE A 285 -9.14 82.21 6.26
N PRO A 286 -9.63 82.51 5.06
CA PRO A 286 -11.06 82.48 4.78
C PRO A 286 -11.56 81.03 4.77
N GLN A 287 -12.45 80.69 5.70
CA GLN A 287 -13.41 79.58 5.62
C GLN A 287 -12.93 78.16 5.98
N ALA A 288 -12.48 77.97 7.23
CA ALA A 288 -12.38 76.64 7.83
C ALA A 288 -13.69 76.19 8.50
N TRP A 289 -14.49 75.38 7.80
CA TRP A 289 -15.75 74.82 8.29
C TRP A 289 -15.59 73.33 8.65
N SER A 290 -16.01 72.96 9.86
CA SER A 290 -16.19 71.55 10.26
C SER A 290 -17.67 71.16 10.17
N PHE A 291 -17.96 69.92 9.80
CA PHE A 291 -19.32 69.41 9.63
C PHE A 291 -19.68 68.44 10.74
N LEU A 292 -20.87 68.56 11.32
CA LEU A 292 -21.33 67.69 12.40
C LEU A 292 -22.25 66.63 11.81
N ILE A 293 -22.02 65.36 12.18
CA ILE A 293 -22.90 64.26 11.79
C ILE A 293 -23.32 63.50 13.05
N ASN A 294 -24.60 63.57 13.37
CA ASN A 294 -25.17 62.90 14.52
C ASN A 294 -25.54 61.47 14.11
N VAL A 295 -24.93 60.47 14.75
CA VAL A 295 -25.22 59.05 14.51
C VAL A 295 -25.94 58.48 15.72
N VAL A 296 -27.23 58.20 15.57
CA VAL A 296 -28.08 57.65 16.62
C VAL A 296 -28.21 56.14 16.39
N GLY A 297 -27.54 55.36 17.23
CA GLY A 297 -27.66 53.91 17.28
C GLY A 297 -29.00 53.45 17.87
N LYS A 298 -29.25 52.15 17.82
CA LYS A 298 -30.45 51.53 18.37
C LYS A 298 -30.41 51.49 19.90
N GLU A 299 -29.21 51.33 20.47
CA GLU A 299 -29.02 51.27 21.92
C GLU A 299 -28.47 52.58 22.51
N CYS A 300 -27.99 53.51 21.66
CA CYS A 300 -27.33 54.74 22.10
C CYS A 300 -27.56 55.99 21.23
N GLU A 301 -27.97 57.09 21.88
CA GLU A 301 -28.06 58.43 21.29
C GLU A 301 -26.80 59.24 21.67
N GLN A 302 -25.76 59.20 20.82
CA GLN A 302 -24.57 60.05 20.95
C GLN A 302 -24.29 60.83 19.66
N THR A 303 -23.89 62.09 19.79
CA THR A 303 -23.48 62.93 18.66
C THR A 303 -21.98 62.84 18.44
N PHE A 304 -21.55 62.60 17.20
CA PHE A 304 -20.13 62.53 16.81
C PHE A 304 -19.76 63.74 15.95
N ASN A 305 -18.60 64.34 16.22
CA ASN A 305 -18.15 65.52 15.46
C ASN A 305 -17.18 65.07 14.36
N LEU A 306 -17.57 65.26 13.09
CA LEU A 306 -16.69 65.05 11.94
C LEU A 306 -15.93 66.34 11.61
N THR A 307 -14.85 66.60 12.35
CA THR A 307 -13.99 67.74 12.02
C THR A 307 -13.18 67.49 10.75
N ASN A 308 -13.52 68.24 9.70
CA ASN A 308 -12.63 68.51 8.57
C ASN A 308 -12.11 69.95 8.69
N THR A 309 -10.81 70.13 8.50
CA THR A 309 -10.14 71.43 8.39
C THR A 309 -9.84 71.66 6.91
N ASN A 310 -10.69 72.43 6.23
CA ASN A 310 -10.40 72.89 4.87
C ASN A 310 -10.11 74.39 4.89
N THR A 311 -9.14 74.86 4.13
CA THR A 311 -8.77 76.28 4.06
C THR A 311 -9.06 76.92 2.70
N ASP A 312 -9.66 76.20 1.73
CA ASP A 312 -9.86 76.74 0.38
C ASP A 312 -11.17 76.29 -0.32
N ASN A 313 -11.96 77.27 -0.78
CA ASN A 313 -13.23 77.06 -1.48
C ASN A 313 -13.07 76.77 -2.99
N ASP A 314 -11.87 77.00 -3.56
CA ASP A 314 -11.61 76.80 -5.00
C ASP A 314 -11.20 75.34 -5.35
N VAL A 315 -10.98 74.48 -4.35
CA VAL A 315 -10.44 73.11 -4.54
C VAL A 315 -11.53 72.07 -4.82
N PHE A 316 -12.75 72.31 -4.36
CA PHE A 316 -13.86 71.45 -4.76
C PHE A 316 -14.39 71.91 -6.13
N GLY A 317 -14.07 71.21 -7.21
CA GLY A 317 -14.83 71.32 -8.46
C GLY A 317 -16.28 70.85 -8.28
N ASP A 318 -17.03 70.57 -9.34
CA ASP A 318 -18.37 69.91 -9.29
C ASP A 318 -18.34 68.46 -8.71
N GLN A 319 -17.32 68.10 -7.91
CA GLN A 319 -17.03 66.74 -7.45
C GLN A 319 -17.61 66.45 -6.05
N THR A 320 -18.02 65.20 -5.84
CA THR A 320 -18.55 64.70 -4.55
C THR A 320 -17.43 63.99 -3.78
N TYR A 321 -17.26 64.33 -2.52
CA TYR A 321 -16.26 63.75 -1.62
C TYR A 321 -16.93 62.83 -0.60
N PHE A 322 -16.21 61.80 -0.18
CA PHE A 322 -16.68 60.75 0.72
C PHE A 322 -15.89 60.82 2.02
N TYR A 323 -16.57 60.58 3.14
CA TYR A 323 -15.97 60.57 4.47
C TYR A 323 -16.40 59.30 5.18
N GLY A 324 -15.45 58.50 5.67
CA GLY A 324 -15.70 57.27 6.43
C GLY A 324 -15.03 57.35 7.78
N ARG A 325 -15.73 57.03 8.88
CA ARG A 325 -15.16 57.04 10.24
C ARG A 325 -15.59 55.83 11.06
N VAL A 326 -14.67 55.36 11.90
CA VAL A 326 -14.89 54.29 12.87
C VAL A 326 -14.74 54.88 14.26
N TYR A 327 -15.81 54.78 15.05
CA TYR A 327 -15.85 55.29 16.42
C TYR A 327 -16.21 54.21 17.42
N ASN A 328 -15.42 54.09 18.48
CA ASN A 328 -15.85 53.34 19.65
C ASN A 328 -16.72 54.19 20.55
N HIS A 329 -17.82 53.59 21.00
CA HIS A 329 -18.72 54.18 21.97
C HIS A 329 -19.01 53.20 23.11
N THR A 330 -19.17 53.75 24.31
CA THR A 330 -19.72 53.05 25.47
C THR A 330 -21.05 53.67 25.85
N CYS A 331 -22.08 52.84 25.83
CA CYS A 331 -23.44 53.29 26.07
C CYS A 331 -23.66 53.74 27.53
N PRO A 332 -24.33 54.88 27.79
CA PRO A 332 -24.63 55.31 29.15
C PRO A 332 -25.48 54.26 29.89
N GLY A 333 -24.88 53.52 30.82
CA GLY A 333 -25.53 52.45 31.58
C GLY A 333 -25.25 51.01 31.10
N SER A 334 -24.47 50.84 30.03
CA SER A 334 -23.97 49.53 29.56
C SER A 334 -22.44 49.52 29.62
N SER A 335 -21.86 48.39 30.03
CA SER A 335 -20.41 48.15 29.95
C SER A 335 -19.98 47.63 28.58
N ASN A 336 -20.93 47.42 27.66
CA ASN A 336 -20.64 46.89 26.33
C ASN A 336 -20.09 48.00 25.44
N TYR A 337 -18.94 47.73 24.81
CA TYR A 337 -18.38 48.58 23.77
C TYR A 337 -19.07 48.26 22.45
N THR A 338 -19.52 49.29 21.75
CA THR A 338 -20.10 49.20 20.41
C THR A 338 -19.29 50.09 19.47
N THR A 339 -19.02 49.60 18.26
CA THR A 339 -18.31 50.39 17.26
C THR A 339 -19.30 50.91 16.23
N ILE A 340 -19.22 52.20 15.95
CA ILE A 340 -20.05 52.89 14.96
C ILE A 340 -19.24 53.06 13.68
N LEU A 341 -19.79 52.56 12.59
CA LEU A 341 -19.28 52.76 11.24
C LEU A 341 -20.17 53.81 10.58
N ALA A 342 -19.61 54.97 10.23
CA ALA A 342 -20.37 56.04 9.59
C ALA A 342 -19.69 56.48 8.30
N MET A 343 -20.46 56.57 7.22
CA MET A 343 -20.01 57.07 5.93
C MET A 343 -20.92 58.20 5.45
N ALA A 344 -20.35 59.27 4.92
CA ALA A 344 -21.06 60.45 4.47
C ALA A 344 -20.53 60.97 3.14
N THR A 345 -21.41 61.58 2.35
CA THR A 345 -21.07 62.27 1.11
C THR A 345 -21.33 63.75 1.20
N MET A 346 -20.38 64.54 0.69
CA MET A 346 -20.47 66.00 0.66
C MET A 346 -20.14 66.54 -0.73
N SER A 347 -20.74 67.69 -1.05
CA SER A 347 -20.48 68.46 -2.26
C SER A 347 -20.22 69.93 -1.88
N ASN A 348 -19.86 70.76 -2.86
CA ASN A 348 -19.67 72.21 -2.68
C ASN A 348 -20.87 72.91 -2.06
N PHE A 349 -22.06 72.34 -2.26
CA PHE A 349 -23.34 72.91 -1.81
C PHE A 349 -23.80 72.37 -0.45
N GLY A 350 -23.01 71.49 0.20
CA GLY A 350 -23.26 70.96 1.54
C GLY A 350 -23.44 69.44 1.61
N PHE A 351 -24.00 68.98 2.73
CA PHE A 351 -24.29 67.58 3.03
C PHE A 351 -25.24 66.95 2.00
N VAL A 352 -24.87 65.80 1.45
CA VAL A 352 -25.67 65.09 0.44
C VAL A 352 -26.40 63.92 1.06
N SER A 353 -25.68 62.97 1.65
CA SER A 353 -26.26 61.80 2.30
C SER A 353 -25.29 61.17 3.30
N ALA A 354 -25.80 60.38 4.24
CA ALA A 354 -24.97 59.57 5.12
C ALA A 354 -25.65 58.27 5.52
N THR A 355 -24.82 57.28 5.82
CA THR A 355 -25.20 55.94 6.21
C THR A 355 -24.36 55.55 7.42
N GLY A 356 -25.00 54.93 8.41
CA GLY A 356 -24.34 54.57 9.67
C GLY A 356 -24.80 53.21 10.16
N MET A 357 -23.92 52.54 10.90
CA MET A 357 -24.19 51.26 11.54
C MET A 357 -23.59 51.22 12.94
N GLU A 358 -24.31 50.58 13.84
CA GLU A 358 -23.84 50.18 15.15
C GLU A 358 -23.50 48.70 15.11
N CYS A 359 -22.22 48.37 15.27
CA CYS A 359 -21.67 47.03 15.15
C CYS A 359 -21.07 46.55 16.47
N SER A 360 -21.38 45.32 16.86
CA SER A 360 -20.77 44.62 17.99
C SER A 360 -20.15 43.31 17.53
N PRO A 361 -18.86 43.06 17.80
CA PRO A 361 -18.25 41.78 17.45
C PRO A 361 -18.78 40.67 18.35
N SER A 362 -19.07 39.52 17.77
CA SER A 362 -19.45 38.30 18.47
C SER A 362 -18.48 37.17 18.16
N TYR A 363 -18.20 36.31 19.15
CA TYR A 363 -17.18 35.27 19.04
C TYR A 363 -17.77 33.91 19.37
N PHE A 364 -17.31 32.88 18.66
CA PHE A 364 -17.80 31.52 18.81
C PHE A 364 -16.66 30.54 18.99
N GLN A 365 -16.85 29.58 19.88
CA GLN A 365 -15.97 28.43 20.03
C GLN A 365 -16.62 27.20 19.37
N HIS A 366 -15.82 26.46 18.62
CA HIS A 366 -16.20 25.25 17.91
C HIS A 366 -15.32 24.07 18.35
N THR A 367 -15.87 22.87 18.36
CA THR A 367 -15.08 21.63 18.39
C THR A 367 -14.90 21.15 16.95
N LEU A 368 -13.64 21.00 16.53
CA LEU A 368 -13.28 20.61 15.16
C LEU A 368 -12.70 19.20 15.14
N SER A 369 -13.13 18.40 14.17
CA SER A 369 -12.46 17.15 13.80
C SER A 369 -11.44 17.47 12.71
N VAL A 370 -10.16 17.39 13.05
CA VAL A 370 -9.05 17.71 12.15
C VAL A 370 -8.37 16.42 11.72
N SER A 371 -8.25 16.21 10.41
CA SER A 371 -7.43 15.15 9.83
C SER A 371 -6.20 15.75 9.15
N VAL A 372 -5.03 15.32 9.60
CA VAL A 372 -3.72 15.75 9.13
C VAL A 372 -3.02 14.57 8.47
N PRO A 373 -2.69 14.63 7.18
CA PRO A 373 -1.77 13.67 6.58
C PRO A 373 -0.42 13.76 7.29
N ALA A 374 0.19 12.63 7.65
CA ALA A 374 1.46 12.63 8.39
C ALA A 374 2.61 13.30 7.61
N SER A 375 2.47 13.45 6.28
CA SER A 375 3.51 13.96 5.37
C SER A 375 3.18 15.27 4.66
N SER A 376 1.93 15.78 4.67
CA SER A 376 1.54 16.94 3.83
C SER A 376 0.63 17.95 4.52
N SER A 377 0.67 19.19 4.03
CA SER A 377 0.04 20.38 4.59
C SER A 377 -1.19 20.87 3.80
N PRO A 378 -2.20 20.02 3.60
CA PRO A 378 -3.55 20.54 3.79
C PRO A 378 -4.23 19.80 4.96
N LEU A 379 -4.53 20.58 5.99
CA LEU A 379 -5.35 20.16 7.12
C LEU A 379 -6.80 20.12 6.64
N THR A 380 -7.46 18.97 6.71
CA THR A 380 -8.92 18.95 6.53
C THR A 380 -9.55 19.06 7.91
N ALA A 381 -10.21 20.19 8.16
CA ALA A 381 -10.92 20.45 9.41
C ALA A 381 -12.42 20.53 9.13
N SER A 382 -13.23 19.89 9.97
CA SER A 382 -14.68 19.98 9.90
C SER A 382 -15.27 20.23 11.27
N VAL A 383 -16.28 21.10 11.34
CA VAL A 383 -17.00 21.38 12.58
C VAL A 383 -17.82 20.17 12.98
N VAL A 384 -17.70 19.73 14.23
CA VAL A 384 -18.56 18.68 14.79
C VAL A 384 -19.98 19.24 14.91
N ARG A 385 -20.98 18.56 14.34
CA ARG A 385 -22.36 19.06 14.31
C ARG A 385 -22.85 19.44 15.72
N GLY A 386 -23.32 20.67 15.88
CA GLY A 386 -23.91 21.18 17.13
C GLY A 386 -22.91 21.63 18.20
N SER A 387 -21.60 21.66 17.91
CA SER A 387 -20.56 22.03 18.89
C SER A 387 -20.24 23.53 18.93
N THR A 388 -21.17 24.40 18.51
CA THR A 388 -20.91 25.84 18.42
C THR A 388 -21.51 26.53 19.64
N GLU A 389 -20.66 27.18 20.43
CA GLU A 389 -21.03 27.88 21.65
C GLU A 389 -20.52 29.33 21.59
N ALA A 390 -21.28 30.27 22.16
CA ALA A 390 -20.84 31.66 22.26
C ALA A 390 -19.64 31.77 23.21
N PHE A 391 -18.61 32.49 22.80
CA PHE A 391 -17.38 32.68 23.56
C PHE A 391 -17.33 34.10 24.14
N PRO A 392 -17.42 34.28 25.48
CA PRO A 392 -17.42 35.60 26.09
C PRO A 392 -16.00 36.18 26.13
N ALA A 393 -15.74 37.20 25.32
CA ALA A 393 -14.45 37.90 25.28
C ALA A 393 -14.65 39.43 25.36
N PRO A 394 -14.94 39.97 26.56
CA PRO A 394 -15.20 41.40 26.74
C PRO A 394 -13.97 42.28 26.43
N GLU A 395 -12.76 41.73 26.60
CA GLU A 395 -11.49 42.39 26.28
C GLU A 395 -11.34 42.69 24.78
N TRP A 396 -12.07 41.94 23.93
CA TRP A 396 -11.98 42.04 22.47
C TRP A 396 -13.02 42.99 21.86
N ALA A 397 -13.90 43.57 22.67
CA ALA A 397 -14.98 44.43 22.19
C ALA A 397 -14.47 45.68 21.44
N GLY A 398 -13.21 46.09 21.66
CA GLY A 398 -12.55 47.20 20.96
C GLY A 398 -11.71 46.82 19.74
N ILE A 399 -11.64 45.54 19.33
CA ILE A 399 -10.73 45.08 18.26
C ILE A 399 -10.98 45.81 16.93
N LEU A 400 -12.24 46.07 16.55
CA LEU A 400 -12.55 46.74 15.28
C LEU A 400 -11.93 48.14 15.21
N GLN A 401 -12.06 48.92 16.28
CA GLN A 401 -11.41 50.23 16.39
C GLN A 401 -9.90 50.14 16.48
N TRP A 402 -9.38 49.14 17.19
CA TRP A 402 -7.94 48.93 17.29
C TRP A 402 -7.34 48.66 15.90
N ILE A 403 -7.96 47.79 15.10
CA ILE A 403 -7.60 47.56 13.69
C ILE A 403 -7.62 48.87 12.93
N ASN A 404 -8.65 49.71 13.14
CA ASN A 404 -8.73 51.01 12.48
C ASN A 404 -7.59 51.96 12.90
N SER A 405 -7.37 52.16 14.20
CA SER A 405 -6.41 53.13 14.73
C SER A 405 -4.95 52.73 14.50
N THR A 406 -4.64 51.43 14.53
CA THR A 406 -3.28 50.93 14.36
C THR A 406 -2.79 51.02 12.91
N ASN A 407 -3.70 51.19 11.95
CA ASN A 407 -3.37 51.22 10.51
C ASN A 407 -3.44 52.62 9.87
N GLY A 408 -3.63 53.69 10.67
CA GLY A 408 -3.57 55.06 10.16
C GLY A 408 -2.15 55.43 9.67
N MET A 409 -2.09 56.28 8.63
CA MET A 409 -0.88 57.01 8.24
C MET A 409 -0.92 58.45 8.78
N ASP A 410 0.24 59.07 9.00
CA ASP A 410 0.30 60.50 9.36
C ASP A 410 -0.38 61.34 8.29
N ARG A 411 -1.17 62.33 8.72
CA ARG A 411 -1.80 63.30 7.83
C ARG A 411 -0.72 64.22 7.28
N ASP A 412 -0.47 64.21 5.97
CA ASP A 412 0.38 65.21 5.33
C ASP A 412 -0.20 66.61 5.60
N ILE A 413 0.48 67.39 6.46
CA ILE A 413 0.07 68.75 6.80
C ILE A 413 0.59 69.69 5.71
N GLY A 414 -0.11 69.72 4.57
CA GLY A 414 -0.02 70.79 3.58
C GLY A 414 -0.99 71.94 3.90
N PRO A 415 -0.73 73.18 3.42
CA PRO A 415 -1.51 74.36 3.81
C PRO A 415 -2.93 74.45 3.21
N ALA A 416 -3.44 73.43 2.49
CA ALA A 416 -4.73 73.51 1.80
C ALA A 416 -5.76 72.42 2.19
N ILE A 417 -5.43 71.12 2.24
CA ILE A 417 -6.35 70.04 2.70
C ILE A 417 -5.52 68.85 3.18
N SER A 418 -5.86 68.23 4.33
CA SER A 418 -5.27 66.95 4.75
C SER A 418 -6.27 65.80 4.50
N PHE A 419 -6.08 65.04 3.42
CA PHE A 419 -6.78 63.76 3.23
C PHE A 419 -6.00 62.66 3.94
N GLU A 420 -6.68 61.75 4.62
CA GLU A 420 -6.04 60.50 5.05
C GLU A 420 -5.64 59.72 3.79
N GLN A 421 -4.33 59.50 3.59
CA GLN A 421 -3.84 58.71 2.45
C GLN A 421 -4.27 57.27 2.64
N ASP A 422 -4.74 56.63 1.57
CA ASP A 422 -5.08 55.21 1.56
C ASP A 422 -3.88 54.38 2.05
N PRO A 423 -3.97 53.76 3.23
CA PRO A 423 -2.85 53.01 3.77
C PRO A 423 -2.62 51.68 3.05
N TRP A 424 -3.43 51.33 2.05
CA TRP A 424 -3.36 50.09 1.26
C TRP A 424 -3.35 50.28 -0.26
N GLU A 425 -2.73 51.36 -0.74
CA GLU A 425 -2.51 51.61 -2.19
C GLU A 425 -1.82 50.43 -2.93
N ILE A 426 -1.22 49.50 -2.17
CA ILE A 426 -0.63 48.22 -2.57
C ILE A 426 -1.58 47.20 -3.25
N TRP A 427 -2.91 47.38 -3.18
CA TRP A 427 -3.86 46.40 -3.73
C TRP A 427 -3.91 46.37 -5.26
N GLY A 428 -3.27 47.34 -5.94
CA GLY A 428 -3.15 47.45 -7.40
C GLY A 428 -4.45 47.83 -8.13
N ASN A 429 -5.61 47.58 -7.52
CA ASN A 429 -6.91 48.06 -7.93
C ASN A 429 -7.40 49.11 -6.93
N ASN A 430 -7.49 50.37 -7.35
CA ASN A 430 -8.02 51.44 -6.50
C ASN A 430 -9.55 51.36 -6.47
N ALA A 431 -10.12 50.41 -5.70
CA ALA A 431 -11.57 50.27 -5.54
C ALA A 431 -12.19 51.53 -4.91
N ILE A 432 -11.44 52.15 -3.99
CA ILE A 432 -11.74 53.46 -3.42
C ILE A 432 -10.75 54.48 -4.00
N SER A 433 -11.24 55.68 -4.34
CA SER A 433 -10.48 56.72 -5.03
C SER A 433 -9.96 57.80 -4.07
N GLY A 434 -9.04 58.65 -4.53
CA GLY A 434 -8.53 59.81 -3.77
C GLY A 434 -9.56 60.91 -3.44
N THR A 435 -10.85 60.66 -3.65
CA THR A 435 -11.96 61.53 -3.22
C THR A 435 -12.63 61.06 -1.92
N CYS A 436 -12.15 59.96 -1.33
CA CYS A 436 -12.50 59.49 0.01
C CYS A 436 -11.49 60.07 1.02
N ASP A 437 -11.95 60.70 2.09
CA ASP A 437 -11.20 60.94 3.32
C ASP A 437 -11.72 59.95 4.37
N CYS A 438 -11.20 58.73 4.31
CA CYS A 438 -11.83 57.58 4.94
C CYS A 438 -10.88 56.95 5.96
N ASP A 439 -11.43 56.61 7.12
CA ASP A 439 -10.69 55.88 8.13
C ASP A 439 -10.20 54.56 7.55
N PRO A 440 -9.06 54.04 8.04
CA PRO A 440 -8.43 52.86 7.49
C PRO A 440 -9.45 51.72 7.21
N TRP A 441 -10.29 51.33 8.16
CA TRP A 441 -11.23 50.22 7.98
C TRP A 441 -12.05 50.26 6.67
N PHE A 442 -12.43 51.46 6.20
CA PHE A 442 -13.20 51.61 4.96
C PHE A 442 -12.39 51.29 3.71
N TYR A 443 -11.13 51.72 3.62
CA TYR A 443 -10.27 51.32 2.49
C TYR A 443 -9.98 49.81 2.55
N LEU A 444 -9.71 49.25 3.73
CA LEU A 444 -9.50 47.81 3.90
C LEU A 444 -10.70 47.00 3.39
N VAL A 445 -11.93 47.35 3.81
CA VAL A 445 -13.14 46.65 3.38
C VAL A 445 -13.43 46.87 1.89
N GLY A 446 -13.26 48.10 1.40
CA GLY A 446 -13.52 48.42 -0.01
C GLY A 446 -12.58 47.66 -0.94
N HIS A 447 -11.28 47.64 -0.67
CA HIS A 447 -10.34 46.88 -1.49
C HIS A 447 -10.48 45.37 -1.30
N ALA A 448 -10.66 44.87 -0.07
CA ALA A 448 -10.80 43.44 0.20
C ALA A 448 -12.00 42.82 -0.49
N GLN A 449 -13.11 43.55 -0.62
CA GLN A 449 -14.34 43.08 -1.26
C GLN A 449 -14.52 43.63 -2.69
N ASN A 450 -13.56 44.43 -3.18
CA ASN A 450 -13.61 45.15 -4.45
C ASN A 450 -14.91 45.97 -4.62
N VAL A 451 -15.21 46.78 -3.60
CA VAL A 451 -16.40 47.61 -3.49
C VAL A 451 -16.00 49.08 -3.45
N THR A 452 -16.69 49.89 -4.24
CA THR A 452 -16.41 51.32 -4.35
C THR A 452 -16.98 52.12 -3.19
N GLN A 453 -16.43 53.30 -2.93
CA GLN A 453 -16.94 54.25 -1.93
C GLN A 453 -18.43 54.60 -2.11
N VAL A 454 -18.95 54.58 -3.34
CA VAL A 454 -20.38 54.81 -3.63
C VAL A 454 -21.25 53.65 -3.14
N GLN A 455 -20.76 52.42 -3.32
CA GLN A 455 -21.46 51.21 -2.89
C GLN A 455 -21.42 51.03 -1.37
N LEU A 456 -20.35 51.49 -0.71
CA LEU A 456 -20.28 51.51 0.77
C LEU A 456 -21.27 52.49 1.41
N MET A 457 -21.87 53.41 0.64
CA MET A 457 -22.98 54.23 1.12
C MET A 457 -24.30 53.44 1.28
N ASP A 458 -24.41 52.24 0.70
CA ASP A 458 -25.57 51.38 0.90
C ASP A 458 -25.44 50.57 2.20
N ALA A 459 -26.48 50.61 3.04
CA ALA A 459 -26.47 49.95 4.34
C ALA A 459 -26.47 48.41 4.25
N GLY A 460 -27.01 47.82 3.19
CA GLY A 460 -26.92 46.37 3.00
C GLY A 460 -25.48 45.95 2.66
N THR A 461 -24.87 46.71 1.76
CA THR A 461 -23.51 46.49 1.27
C THR A 461 -22.48 46.67 2.36
N LEU A 462 -22.48 47.81 3.07
CA LEU A 462 -21.53 48.08 4.16
C LEU A 462 -21.63 47.05 5.30
N LEU A 463 -22.82 46.51 5.59
CA LEU A 463 -23.01 45.46 6.59
C LEU A 463 -22.39 44.15 6.13
N ASN A 464 -22.73 43.70 4.93
CA ASN A 464 -22.27 42.41 4.43
C ASN A 464 -20.74 42.40 4.19
N THR A 465 -20.20 43.49 3.63
CA THR A 465 -18.75 43.61 3.38
C THR A 465 -17.96 43.74 4.68
N SER A 466 -18.44 44.51 5.67
CA SER A 466 -17.78 44.63 6.97
C SER A 466 -17.82 43.32 7.75
N ARG A 467 -18.95 42.58 7.71
CA ARG A 467 -19.10 41.28 8.37
C ARG A 467 -18.12 40.23 7.83
N VAL A 468 -18.04 40.09 6.50
CA VAL A 468 -17.12 39.13 5.86
C VAL A 468 -15.66 39.53 6.11
N SER A 469 -15.31 40.80 5.90
CA SER A 469 -13.93 41.25 6.12
C SER A 469 -13.50 41.13 7.58
N PHE A 470 -14.40 41.38 8.54
CA PHE A 470 -14.10 41.21 9.97
C PHE A 470 -13.81 39.76 10.33
N ALA A 471 -14.65 38.82 9.89
CA ALA A 471 -14.43 37.39 10.15
C ALA A 471 -13.07 36.92 9.58
N GLU A 472 -12.72 37.36 8.37
CA GLU A 472 -11.48 36.97 7.71
C GLU A 472 -10.23 37.60 8.34
N VAL A 473 -10.25 38.89 8.67
CA VAL A 473 -9.14 39.58 9.33
C VAL A 473 -8.95 39.06 10.75
N TRP A 474 -10.05 38.78 11.45
CA TRP A 474 -10.01 38.26 12.81
C TRP A 474 -9.34 36.88 12.88
N MET A 475 -9.56 36.00 11.90
CA MET A 475 -8.90 34.69 11.87
C MET A 475 -7.37 34.83 11.86
N ASP A 476 -6.84 35.72 11.01
CA ASP A 476 -5.40 35.96 10.93
C ASP A 476 -4.87 36.62 12.21
N LEU A 477 -5.64 37.56 12.78
CA LEU A 477 -5.34 38.21 14.06
C LEU A 477 -5.31 37.23 15.22
N ALA A 478 -6.29 36.35 15.31
CA ALA A 478 -6.36 35.33 16.34
C ALA A 478 -5.15 34.41 16.26
N GLN A 479 -4.78 33.98 15.05
CA GLN A 479 -3.65 33.08 14.83
C GLN A 479 -2.28 33.73 15.12
N SER A 480 -2.11 35.01 14.80
CA SER A 480 -0.81 35.70 14.94
C SER A 480 -0.59 36.30 16.33
N LEU A 481 -1.64 36.82 16.99
CA LEU A 481 -1.52 37.60 18.22
C LEU A 481 -2.21 36.98 19.45
N LEU A 482 -3.25 36.16 19.28
CA LEU A 482 -4.06 35.65 20.41
C LEU A 482 -3.73 34.21 20.80
N MET A 483 -3.03 33.45 19.95
CA MET A 483 -2.59 32.09 20.24
C MET A 483 -1.28 32.10 21.03
N THR A 484 -1.32 31.69 22.29
CA THR A 484 -0.14 31.61 23.17
C THR A 484 0.35 30.18 23.32
N GLN A 485 1.63 30.00 23.68
CA GLN A 485 2.19 28.67 23.95
C GLN A 485 1.55 28.07 25.21
N ASP A 486 0.99 26.88 25.06
CA ASP A 486 0.38 26.17 26.18
C ASP A 486 1.46 25.41 26.98
N HIS A 487 1.88 26.00 28.09
CA HIS A 487 2.85 25.37 29.01
C HIS A 487 2.27 24.18 29.78
N SER A 488 0.96 23.94 29.72
CA SER A 488 0.29 22.92 30.53
C SER A 488 0.28 21.51 29.91
N SER A 489 0.80 21.32 28.69
CA SER A 489 0.91 20.02 28.01
C SER A 489 -0.40 19.22 28.04
N ALA A 490 -1.55 19.88 27.80
CA ALA A 490 -2.84 19.23 27.83
C ALA A 490 -2.94 18.14 26.76
N SER A 491 -3.27 16.90 27.17
CA SER A 491 -3.41 15.77 26.26
C SER A 491 -4.75 15.82 25.51
N LEU A 492 -4.73 15.75 24.18
CA LEU A 492 -5.90 15.62 23.32
C LEU A 492 -6.07 14.17 22.86
N PRO A 493 -7.27 13.57 23.00
CA PRO A 493 -7.54 12.25 22.43
C PRO A 493 -7.66 12.35 20.91
N GLY A 494 -7.03 11.41 20.20
CA GLY A 494 -7.18 11.29 18.75
C GLY A 494 -6.82 9.90 18.25
N ASN A 495 -7.02 9.67 16.97
CA ASN A 495 -6.78 8.40 16.31
C ASN A 495 -5.70 8.57 15.24
N VAL A 496 -4.80 7.61 15.17
CA VAL A 496 -3.82 7.50 14.09
C VAL A 496 -4.22 6.34 13.21
N THR A 497 -4.39 6.61 11.93
CA THR A 497 -4.60 5.57 10.92
C THR A 497 -3.29 5.27 10.22
N ILE A 498 -2.83 4.03 10.33
CA ILE A 498 -1.59 3.54 9.70
C ILE A 498 -1.98 2.47 8.69
N ILE A 499 -1.39 2.53 7.50
CA ILE A 499 -1.55 1.46 6.51
C ILE A 499 -0.48 0.41 6.81
N ILE A 500 -0.91 -0.76 7.29
CA ILE A 500 0.00 -1.88 7.57
C ILE A 500 -0.30 -3.06 6.65
N LYS A 501 0.76 -3.76 6.26
CA LYS A 501 0.63 -5.04 5.56
C LYS A 501 0.18 -6.10 6.55
N GLN A 502 -0.92 -6.78 6.24
CA GLN A 502 -1.43 -7.89 7.02
C GLN A 502 -1.60 -9.14 6.15
N LEU A 503 -1.46 -10.31 6.78
CA LEU A 503 -1.66 -11.60 6.15
C LEU A 503 -3.14 -12.00 6.31
N VAL A 504 -3.86 -12.06 5.20
CA VAL A 504 -5.30 -12.35 5.15
C VAL A 504 -5.50 -13.76 4.59
N ALA A 505 -6.34 -14.56 5.26
CA ALA A 505 -6.78 -15.85 4.72
C ALA A 505 -7.80 -15.64 3.61
N ARG A 506 -7.59 -16.25 2.43
CA ARG A 506 -8.53 -16.12 1.30
C ARG A 506 -9.81 -16.93 1.60
N PRO A 507 -10.98 -16.28 1.70
CA PRO A 507 -12.21 -16.97 2.11
C PRO A 507 -12.64 -18.01 1.07
N THR A 508 -12.46 -17.74 -0.21
CA THR A 508 -12.77 -18.70 -1.29
C THR A 508 -11.90 -19.95 -1.19
N SER A 509 -10.60 -19.79 -0.96
CA SER A 509 -9.67 -20.92 -0.80
C SER A 509 -9.99 -21.74 0.44
N VAL A 510 -10.25 -21.09 1.58
CA VAL A 510 -10.64 -21.77 2.83
C VAL A 510 -11.89 -22.62 2.61
N ARG A 511 -12.95 -22.05 2.02
CA ARG A 511 -14.24 -22.74 1.85
C ARG A 511 -14.12 -23.95 0.92
N ILE A 512 -13.38 -23.85 -0.18
CA ILE A 512 -13.16 -25.00 -1.08
C ILE A 512 -12.32 -26.08 -0.39
N ALA A 513 -11.28 -25.71 0.36
CA ALA A 513 -10.47 -26.67 1.13
C ALA A 513 -11.29 -27.39 2.21
N GLN A 514 -12.12 -26.66 2.96
CA GLN A 514 -13.05 -27.23 3.94
C GLN A 514 -14.04 -28.21 3.30
N ALA A 515 -14.64 -27.83 2.16
CA ALA A 515 -15.55 -28.70 1.43
C ALA A 515 -14.86 -30.00 0.96
N ALA A 516 -13.64 -29.89 0.42
CA ALA A 516 -12.86 -31.06 0.00
C ALA A 516 -12.49 -31.97 1.18
N LEU A 517 -12.08 -31.41 2.32
CA LEU A 517 -11.79 -32.18 3.53
C LEU A 517 -13.04 -32.81 4.14
N ALA A 518 -14.19 -32.14 4.08
CA ALA A 518 -15.47 -32.68 4.53
C ALA A 518 -15.93 -33.86 3.65
N VAL A 519 -15.77 -33.76 2.33
CA VAL A 519 -15.99 -34.89 1.42
C VAL A 519 -15.04 -36.03 1.76
N LEU A 520 -13.75 -35.76 1.98
CA LEU A 520 -12.79 -36.78 2.38
C LEU A 520 -13.19 -37.45 3.70
N LEU A 521 -13.67 -36.69 4.70
CA LEU A 521 -14.18 -37.23 5.96
C LEU A 521 -15.38 -38.16 5.71
N ALA A 522 -16.37 -37.73 4.92
CA ALA A 522 -17.51 -38.58 4.57
C ALA A 522 -17.08 -39.87 3.84
N VAL A 523 -16.10 -39.77 2.95
CA VAL A 523 -15.53 -40.91 2.23
C VAL A 523 -14.79 -41.85 3.19
N THR A 524 -14.02 -41.33 4.17
CA THR A 524 -13.33 -42.16 5.16
C THR A 524 -14.30 -42.99 5.99
N LEU A 525 -15.41 -42.38 6.43
CA LEU A 525 -16.47 -43.07 7.15
C LEU A 525 -17.17 -44.11 6.26
N ALA A 526 -17.42 -43.79 4.99
CA ALA A 526 -18.01 -44.75 4.06
C ALA A 526 -17.09 -45.95 3.78
N VAL A 527 -15.77 -45.72 3.62
CA VAL A 527 -14.78 -46.80 3.46
C VAL A 527 -14.68 -47.66 4.73
N TYR A 528 -14.85 -47.06 5.92
CA TYR A 528 -14.88 -47.80 7.19
C TYR A 528 -16.03 -48.81 7.22
N PHE A 529 -17.24 -48.40 6.83
CA PHE A 529 -18.40 -49.30 6.80
C PHE A 529 -18.35 -50.32 5.64
N LEU A 530 -17.74 -49.96 4.51
CA LEU A 530 -17.73 -50.80 3.31
C LEU A 530 -16.44 -51.61 3.13
N GLN A 531 -15.60 -51.70 4.17
CA GLN A 531 -14.26 -52.28 4.12
C GLN A 531 -14.21 -53.68 3.43
N PRO A 532 -13.28 -53.90 2.47
CA PRO A 532 -13.08 -55.21 1.87
C PRO A 532 -12.42 -56.16 2.90
N ARG A 533 -13.07 -57.29 3.17
CA ARG A 533 -12.56 -58.35 4.07
C ARG A 533 -12.20 -59.60 3.24
N PRO A 534 -10.93 -59.75 2.83
CA PRO A 534 -10.54 -60.85 1.93
C PRO A 534 -10.41 -62.21 2.61
N ASN A 535 -10.37 -62.26 3.96
CA ASN A 535 -10.23 -63.50 4.74
C ASN A 535 -9.01 -64.34 4.28
N LEU A 536 -7.81 -63.73 4.24
CA LEU A 536 -6.58 -64.40 3.80
C LEU A 536 -5.67 -64.78 4.99
N PRO A 537 -4.80 -65.80 4.84
CA PRO A 537 -3.82 -66.19 5.87
C PRO A 537 -2.67 -65.19 6.01
N MET A 538 -2.30 -64.55 4.90
CA MET A 538 -1.13 -63.67 4.80
C MET A 538 -1.35 -62.61 3.73
N ASP A 539 -0.47 -61.62 3.66
CA ASP A 539 -0.52 -60.54 2.67
C ASP A 539 -0.34 -61.10 1.24
N PRO A 540 -1.33 -60.94 0.33
CA PRO A 540 -1.24 -61.43 -1.05
C PRO A 540 -0.34 -60.57 -1.96
N SER A 541 0.33 -59.55 -1.42
CA SER A 541 1.11 -58.57 -2.19
C SER A 541 2.37 -59.13 -2.86
N SER A 542 2.98 -60.21 -2.35
CA SER A 542 4.18 -60.81 -2.94
C SER A 542 3.86 -61.99 -3.86
N ILE A 543 4.69 -62.21 -4.88
CA ILE A 543 4.57 -63.37 -5.77
C ILE A 543 4.75 -64.67 -4.95
N ALA A 544 5.59 -64.63 -3.92
CA ALA A 544 5.83 -65.76 -3.01
C ALA A 544 4.56 -66.13 -2.21
N ALA A 545 3.82 -65.13 -1.71
CA ALA A 545 2.56 -65.35 -1.02
C ALA A 545 1.48 -65.91 -1.96
N GLN A 546 1.45 -65.47 -3.21
CA GLN A 546 0.53 -66.03 -4.21
C GLN A 546 0.92 -67.46 -4.60
N ALA A 547 2.21 -67.80 -4.64
CA ALA A 547 2.68 -69.17 -4.85
C ALA A 547 2.30 -70.08 -3.67
N PHE A 548 2.39 -69.59 -2.44
CA PHE A 548 1.90 -70.30 -1.24
C PHE A 548 0.39 -70.60 -1.34
N LEU A 549 -0.42 -69.59 -1.70
CA LEU A 549 -1.86 -69.77 -1.90
C LEU A 549 -2.15 -70.78 -3.01
N LEU A 550 -1.42 -70.71 -4.13
CA LEU A 550 -1.59 -71.63 -5.26
C LEU A 550 -1.19 -73.07 -4.93
N ARG A 551 -0.17 -73.29 -4.08
CA ARG A 551 0.25 -74.63 -3.63
C ARG A 551 -0.85 -75.32 -2.83
N ASN A 552 -1.52 -74.59 -1.95
CA ASN A 552 -2.64 -75.14 -1.17
C ASN A 552 -3.85 -75.49 -2.05
N SER A 553 -4.02 -74.82 -3.20
CA SER A 553 -5.10 -75.05 -4.16
C SER A 553 -4.69 -75.80 -5.44
N HIS A 554 -3.51 -76.44 -5.45
CA HIS A 554 -2.90 -76.93 -6.69
C HIS A 554 -3.74 -78.00 -7.40
N GLU A 555 -4.41 -78.90 -6.67
CA GLU A 555 -5.19 -79.99 -7.25
C GLU A 555 -6.46 -79.52 -8.00
N GLU A 556 -7.13 -78.46 -7.51
CA GLU A 556 -8.38 -77.99 -8.10
C GLU A 556 -8.18 -76.97 -9.24
N ILE A 557 -7.10 -76.18 -9.20
CA ILE A 557 -6.93 -75.02 -10.11
C ILE A 557 -5.93 -75.27 -11.22
N SER A 558 -4.89 -76.08 -11.01
CA SER A 558 -3.78 -76.28 -11.97
C SER A 558 -4.28 -76.60 -13.38
N THR A 559 -5.29 -77.46 -13.51
CA THR A 559 -5.88 -77.87 -14.79
C THR A 559 -6.64 -76.75 -15.50
N VAL A 560 -7.19 -75.78 -14.77
CA VAL A 560 -7.97 -74.66 -15.32
C VAL A 560 -7.08 -73.54 -15.81
N ILE A 561 -5.92 -73.33 -15.15
CA ILE A 561 -5.00 -72.24 -15.46
C ILE A 561 -3.79 -72.69 -16.30
N LYS A 562 -3.73 -73.98 -16.65
CA LYS A 562 -2.71 -74.53 -17.55
C LYS A 562 -2.67 -73.75 -18.86
N ASP A 563 -1.46 -73.45 -19.34
CA ASP A 563 -1.18 -72.69 -20.57
C ASP A 563 -1.67 -71.24 -20.61
N THR A 564 -2.29 -70.73 -19.53
CA THR A 564 -2.74 -69.33 -19.50
C THR A 564 -1.59 -68.32 -19.45
N ALA A 565 -0.37 -68.74 -19.09
CA ALA A 565 0.81 -67.87 -19.02
C ALA A 565 1.20 -67.30 -20.39
N THR A 566 1.00 -68.07 -21.46
CA THR A 566 1.40 -67.67 -22.83
C THR A 566 0.30 -66.92 -23.57
N MET A 567 -0.92 -66.92 -23.05
CA MET A 567 -2.08 -66.25 -23.63
C MET A 567 -2.09 -64.74 -23.30
N SER A 568 -2.53 -63.93 -24.25
CA SER A 568 -2.81 -62.50 -24.05
C SER A 568 -3.98 -62.28 -23.09
N ALA A 569 -4.13 -61.05 -22.57
CA ALA A 569 -5.22 -60.73 -21.63
C ALA A 569 -6.62 -61.04 -22.20
N GLN A 570 -6.85 -60.73 -23.47
CA GLN A 570 -8.13 -61.00 -24.15
C GLN A 570 -8.37 -62.50 -24.34
N GLU A 571 -7.35 -63.25 -24.77
CA GLU A 571 -7.43 -64.71 -24.92
C GLU A 571 -7.70 -65.39 -23.57
N THR A 572 -7.10 -64.89 -22.48
CA THR A 572 -7.34 -65.41 -21.13
C THR A 572 -8.73 -65.12 -20.61
N GLU A 573 -9.30 -63.96 -20.97
CA GLU A 573 -10.68 -63.62 -20.61
C GLU A 573 -11.68 -64.53 -21.33
N VAL A 574 -11.45 -64.83 -22.61
CA VAL A 574 -12.26 -65.77 -23.40
C VAL A 574 -12.11 -67.21 -22.88
N ALA A 575 -10.87 -67.65 -22.59
CA ALA A 575 -10.60 -69.00 -22.11
C ALA A 575 -11.23 -69.29 -20.73
N LEU A 576 -11.37 -68.27 -19.89
CA LEU A 576 -11.93 -68.37 -18.54
C LEU A 576 -13.35 -67.80 -18.43
N GLN A 577 -14.02 -67.50 -19.54
CA GLN A 577 -15.33 -66.84 -19.56
C GLN A 577 -16.40 -67.61 -18.76
N ASP A 578 -16.38 -68.94 -18.83
CA ASP A 578 -17.33 -69.84 -18.16
C ASP A 578 -16.82 -70.36 -16.79
N CYS A 579 -15.69 -69.85 -16.32
CA CYS A 579 -15.09 -70.22 -15.03
C CYS A 579 -15.49 -69.21 -13.94
N GLN A 580 -15.91 -69.73 -12.79
CA GLN A 580 -16.13 -68.97 -11.57
C GLN A 580 -15.12 -69.38 -10.50
N PHE A 581 -14.59 -68.41 -9.76
CA PHE A 581 -13.59 -68.61 -8.72
C PHE A 581 -14.13 -68.16 -7.35
N ALA A 582 -13.81 -68.92 -6.31
CA ALA A 582 -14.12 -68.60 -4.92
C ALA A 582 -12.92 -68.90 -4.01
N VAL A 583 -12.76 -68.12 -2.95
CA VAL A 583 -11.80 -68.41 -1.87
C VAL A 583 -12.58 -69.08 -0.74
N VAL A 584 -12.25 -70.34 -0.44
CA VAL A 584 -12.92 -71.16 0.56
C VAL A 584 -11.96 -71.49 1.70
N ASN A 585 -12.45 -71.38 2.93
CA ASN A 585 -11.67 -71.67 4.13
C ASN A 585 -12.28 -72.89 4.84
N GLN A 586 -11.65 -74.06 4.68
CA GLN A 586 -12.04 -75.30 5.36
C GLN A 586 -11.04 -75.66 6.46
N ARG A 587 -9.89 -76.26 6.09
CA ARG A 587 -8.74 -76.58 6.98
C ARG A 587 -7.44 -75.90 6.53
N HIS A 588 -7.30 -75.69 5.23
CA HIS A 588 -6.32 -74.84 4.59
C HIS A 588 -7.07 -73.82 3.72
N PHE A 589 -6.44 -72.69 3.40
CA PHE A 589 -7.02 -71.73 2.45
C PHE A 589 -6.91 -72.30 1.04
N LEU A 590 -8.06 -72.62 0.43
CA LEU A 590 -8.14 -73.13 -0.94
C LEU A 590 -8.87 -72.12 -1.82
N ILE A 591 -8.34 -71.91 -3.01
CA ILE A 591 -9.07 -71.27 -4.10
C ILE A 591 -9.69 -72.41 -4.91
N THR A 592 -10.99 -72.35 -5.15
CA THR A 592 -11.72 -73.36 -5.93
C THR A 592 -12.27 -72.75 -7.20
N SER A 593 -12.47 -73.57 -8.23
CA SER A 593 -13.06 -73.15 -9.49
C SER A 593 -14.29 -73.99 -9.84
N ARG A 594 -15.31 -73.35 -10.41
CA ARG A 594 -16.53 -73.99 -10.91
C ARG A 594 -16.66 -73.65 -12.38
N ARG A 595 -16.77 -74.67 -13.24
CA ARG A 595 -16.99 -74.53 -14.68
C ARG A 595 -18.47 -74.75 -15.00
N GLY A 596 -19.07 -73.90 -15.83
CA GLY A 596 -20.40 -74.16 -16.38
C GLY A 596 -20.41 -75.42 -17.26
N GLU A 597 -21.51 -76.17 -17.29
CA GLU A 597 -21.64 -77.46 -18.01
C GLU A 597 -21.54 -77.35 -19.56
N GLU A 598 -21.42 -76.15 -20.12
CA GLU A 598 -21.40 -75.94 -21.57
C GLU A 598 -19.97 -75.95 -22.14
N LYS A 599 -19.70 -76.83 -23.11
CA LYS A 599 -18.39 -77.01 -23.76
C LYS A 599 -18.00 -75.78 -24.60
N ALA A 600 -17.38 -74.78 -24.00
CA ALA A 600 -16.58 -73.82 -24.75
C ALA A 600 -15.38 -74.55 -25.39
N ARG A 601 -15.31 -74.54 -26.73
CA ARG A 601 -14.16 -75.04 -27.48
C ARG A 601 -12.94 -74.18 -27.13
N MET A 602 -11.89 -74.77 -26.59
CA MET A 602 -10.55 -74.16 -26.62
C MET A 602 -10.24 -73.75 -28.07
N PRO A 603 -9.82 -72.50 -28.34
CA PRO A 603 -9.36 -72.12 -29.66
C PRO A 603 -8.17 -73.03 -30.07
N PRO A 604 -8.09 -73.48 -31.33
CA PRO A 604 -7.01 -74.33 -31.78
C PRO A 604 -5.69 -73.54 -31.85
N SER A 605 -4.63 -74.14 -31.30
CA SER A 605 -3.20 -73.90 -31.56
C SER A 605 -2.68 -72.45 -31.68
N PHE A 606 -1.98 -72.04 -30.63
CA PHE A 606 -0.72 -71.27 -30.57
C PHE A 606 -0.37 -70.37 -31.77
N THR A 607 -0.77 -69.11 -31.70
CA THR A 607 0.00 -67.99 -32.25
C THR A 607 0.73 -67.31 -31.09
N PRO A 608 2.05 -67.03 -31.19
CA PRO A 608 2.74 -66.27 -30.14
C PRO A 608 2.09 -64.88 -30.04
N GLY A 609 1.36 -64.66 -28.95
CA GLY A 609 0.69 -63.40 -28.67
C GLY A 609 1.67 -62.23 -28.72
N ILE A 610 1.21 -61.07 -29.20
CA ILE A 610 2.00 -59.85 -29.21
C ILE A 610 2.40 -59.56 -27.76
N PRO A 611 3.70 -59.39 -27.46
CA PRO A 611 4.15 -59.17 -26.10
C PRO A 611 3.55 -57.88 -25.53
N TRP A 612 3.02 -57.98 -24.32
CA TRP A 612 2.37 -56.86 -23.65
C TRP A 612 3.39 -55.80 -23.25
N ARG A 613 3.00 -54.54 -23.42
CA ARG A 613 3.77 -53.36 -23.02
C ARG A 613 2.82 -52.28 -22.47
N PRO A 614 3.12 -51.67 -21.30
CA PRO A 614 2.37 -50.51 -20.84
C PRO A 614 2.48 -49.36 -21.85
N THR A 615 1.36 -48.67 -22.09
CA THR A 615 1.32 -47.52 -23.01
C THR A 615 2.29 -46.41 -22.59
N ILE A 616 2.39 -46.13 -21.27
CA ILE A 616 3.30 -45.12 -20.72
C ILE A 616 4.79 -45.45 -20.92
N LEU A 617 5.13 -46.73 -21.12
CA LEU A 617 6.50 -47.18 -21.39
C LEU A 617 6.84 -47.21 -22.88
N HIS A 618 5.91 -46.83 -23.76
CA HIS A 618 6.20 -46.68 -25.17
C HIS A 618 7.30 -45.61 -25.37
N PRO A 619 8.28 -45.82 -26.27
CA PRO A 619 9.37 -44.86 -26.49
C PRO A 619 8.86 -43.44 -26.81
N LEU A 620 7.75 -43.33 -27.55
CA LEU A 620 7.11 -42.03 -27.83
C LEU A 620 6.61 -41.33 -26.56
N PHE A 621 5.95 -42.05 -25.64
CA PHE A 621 5.46 -41.48 -24.39
C PHE A 621 6.60 -41.15 -23.42
N LYS A 622 7.66 -41.97 -23.38
CA LYS A 622 8.89 -41.67 -22.62
C LYS A 622 9.57 -40.40 -23.14
N GLY A 623 9.74 -40.30 -24.46
CA GLY A 623 10.31 -39.13 -25.12
C GLY A 623 9.46 -37.88 -24.90
N PHE A 624 8.14 -38.01 -25.01
CA PHE A 624 7.19 -36.93 -24.71
C PHE A 624 7.28 -36.47 -23.26
N LEU A 625 7.30 -37.39 -22.28
CA LEU A 625 7.43 -37.05 -20.86
C LEU A 625 8.76 -36.33 -20.57
N GLY A 626 9.86 -36.80 -21.16
CA GLY A 626 11.17 -36.13 -21.06
C GLY A 626 11.16 -34.74 -21.69
N LEU A 627 10.56 -34.59 -22.87
CA LEU A 627 10.39 -33.30 -23.55
C LEU A 627 9.55 -32.34 -22.72
N VAL A 628 8.44 -32.80 -22.13
CA VAL A 628 7.60 -31.98 -21.25
C VAL A 628 8.40 -31.49 -20.06
N LEU A 629 9.17 -32.34 -19.37
CA LEU A 629 10.01 -31.93 -18.24
C LEU A 629 11.05 -30.87 -18.64
N VAL A 630 11.75 -31.06 -19.75
CA VAL A 630 12.72 -30.07 -20.26
C VAL A 630 12.02 -28.76 -20.65
N ALA A 631 10.87 -28.85 -21.32
CA ALA A 631 10.08 -27.69 -21.70
C ALA A 631 9.58 -26.92 -20.47
N THR A 632 9.18 -27.60 -19.38
CA THR A 632 8.81 -26.94 -18.12
C THR A 632 9.98 -26.17 -17.51
N ILE A 633 11.18 -26.77 -17.46
CA ILE A 633 12.38 -26.11 -16.92
C ILE A 633 12.72 -24.87 -17.76
N ILE A 634 12.71 -24.99 -19.09
CA ILE A 634 12.97 -23.86 -19.99
C ILE A 634 11.90 -22.77 -19.84
N ALA A 635 10.62 -23.16 -19.71
CA ALA A 635 9.52 -22.21 -19.54
C ALA A 635 9.63 -21.43 -18.23
N LEU A 636 10.00 -22.10 -17.12
CA LEU A 636 10.22 -21.47 -15.82
C LEU A 636 11.37 -20.45 -15.86
N GLU A 637 12.50 -20.81 -16.47
CA GLU A 637 13.65 -19.90 -16.60
C GLU A 637 13.33 -18.72 -17.53
N LEU A 638 12.64 -18.97 -18.65
CA LEU A 638 12.24 -17.91 -19.58
C LEU A 638 11.23 -16.95 -18.93
N ALA A 639 10.27 -17.48 -18.17
CA ALA A 639 9.31 -16.69 -17.42
C ALA A 639 10.00 -15.87 -16.32
N LEU A 640 10.95 -16.46 -15.59
CA LEU A 640 11.74 -15.76 -14.57
C LEU A 640 12.58 -14.64 -15.19
N ARG A 641 13.30 -14.90 -16.28
CA ARG A 641 14.07 -13.87 -17.02
C ARG A 641 13.18 -12.74 -17.51
N ARG A 642 11.99 -13.06 -18.05
CA ARG A 642 11.03 -12.04 -18.49
C ARG A 642 10.48 -11.24 -17.30
N SER A 643 10.16 -11.89 -16.19
CA SER A 643 9.69 -11.23 -14.96
C SER A 643 10.76 -10.28 -14.41
N MET A 644 12.03 -10.69 -14.41
CA MET A 644 13.14 -9.82 -13.96
C MET A 644 13.42 -8.68 -14.95
N ALA A 645 13.35 -8.92 -16.26
CA ALA A 645 13.60 -7.89 -17.27
C ALA A 645 12.48 -6.84 -17.36
N LYS A 646 11.23 -7.20 -17.03
CA LYS A 646 10.06 -6.31 -17.12
C LYS A 646 9.46 -5.91 -15.77
N ASN A 647 10.13 -6.21 -14.66
CA ASN A 647 9.62 -5.99 -13.29
C ASN A 647 8.21 -6.57 -13.07
N GLY A 648 7.96 -7.78 -13.57
CA GLY A 648 6.68 -8.50 -13.50
C GLY A 648 6.03 -8.80 -14.85
N PHE A 649 4.92 -9.54 -14.81
CA PHE A 649 4.15 -9.97 -15.98
C PHE A 649 3.04 -8.98 -16.34
N THR A 650 2.14 -8.73 -15.39
CA THR A 650 0.93 -7.93 -15.59
C THR A 650 0.61 -7.14 -14.33
N ASP A 651 -0.20 -6.10 -14.49
CA ASP A 651 -0.70 -5.29 -13.38
C ASP A 651 -1.72 -6.10 -12.57
N PHE A 652 -1.71 -5.89 -11.25
CA PHE A 652 -2.61 -6.58 -10.34
C PHE A 652 -3.99 -5.91 -10.36
N ASN A 653 -4.92 -6.47 -11.12
CA ASN A 653 -6.34 -6.12 -11.06
C ASN A 653 -7.08 -7.10 -10.14
N SER A 654 -7.95 -6.60 -9.26
CA SER A 654 -8.73 -7.39 -8.30
C SER A 654 -9.55 -8.52 -8.96
N ASN A 655 -9.96 -8.34 -10.22
CA ASN A 655 -10.75 -9.34 -10.96
C ASN A 655 -9.90 -10.47 -11.59
N ASP A 656 -8.62 -10.26 -11.90
CA ASP A 656 -7.76 -11.24 -12.59
C ASP A 656 -6.99 -12.17 -11.62
N GLN A 657 -7.25 -12.04 -10.33
CA GLN A 657 -6.54 -12.68 -9.23
C GLN A 657 -6.63 -14.23 -9.22
N HIS A 658 -7.62 -14.82 -9.90
CA HIS A 658 -7.94 -16.25 -9.74
C HIS A 658 -7.15 -17.15 -10.70
N SER A 659 -6.90 -16.71 -11.94
CA SER A 659 -6.33 -17.59 -12.97
C SER A 659 -4.86 -17.93 -12.73
N TRP A 660 -4.08 -16.95 -12.28
CA TRP A 660 -2.62 -17.12 -12.11
C TRP A 660 -2.25 -17.92 -10.86
N THR A 661 -3.09 -17.93 -9.82
CA THR A 661 -2.75 -18.64 -8.58
C THR A 661 -3.00 -20.16 -8.66
N TYR A 662 -4.01 -20.63 -9.39
CA TYR A 662 -4.38 -22.06 -9.43
C TYR A 662 -3.77 -22.83 -10.61
N LEU A 663 -3.39 -22.15 -11.69
CA LEU A 663 -2.92 -22.80 -12.92
C LEU A 663 -1.59 -23.56 -12.73
N PRO A 664 -0.52 -22.98 -12.13
CA PRO A 664 0.74 -23.72 -11.95
C PRO A 664 0.61 -24.96 -11.03
N PRO A 665 -0.08 -24.91 -9.87
CA PRO A 665 -0.32 -26.11 -9.05
C PRO A 665 -1.11 -27.19 -9.81
N ALA A 666 -2.14 -26.79 -10.57
CA ALA A 666 -2.94 -27.74 -11.35
C ALA A 666 -2.11 -28.42 -12.46
N TYR A 667 -1.26 -27.67 -13.16
CA TYR A 667 -0.35 -28.22 -14.16
C TYR A 667 0.62 -29.24 -13.55
N LEU A 668 1.26 -28.92 -12.43
CA LEU A 668 2.17 -29.84 -11.76
C LEU A 668 1.46 -31.06 -11.17
N PHE A 669 0.20 -30.91 -10.76
CA PHE A 669 -0.61 -32.06 -10.35
C PHE A 669 -0.81 -33.04 -11.51
N VAL A 670 -1.17 -32.54 -12.70
CA VAL A 670 -1.31 -33.36 -13.91
C VAL A 670 0.02 -34.03 -14.26
N LEU A 671 1.12 -33.28 -14.27
CA LEU A 671 2.47 -33.82 -14.49
C LEU A 671 2.82 -34.90 -13.46
N GLY A 672 2.47 -34.69 -12.19
CA GLY A 672 2.64 -35.64 -11.10
C GLY A 672 1.89 -36.96 -11.32
N ILE A 673 0.68 -36.93 -11.91
CA ILE A 673 -0.05 -38.15 -12.28
C ILE A 673 0.71 -38.94 -13.35
N PHE A 674 1.23 -38.27 -14.38
CA PHE A 674 2.02 -38.92 -15.44
C PHE A 674 3.30 -39.53 -14.88
N LEU A 675 4.03 -38.80 -14.04
CA LEU A 675 5.24 -39.28 -13.35
C LEU A 675 4.94 -40.47 -12.44
N SER A 676 3.84 -40.42 -11.69
CA SER A 676 3.40 -41.53 -10.82
C SER A 676 3.02 -42.77 -11.65
N SER A 677 2.33 -42.59 -12.78
CA SER A 677 1.99 -43.69 -13.69
C SER A 677 3.23 -44.33 -14.33
N TYR A 678 4.22 -43.51 -14.72
CA TYR A 678 5.47 -43.97 -15.29
C TYR A 678 6.29 -44.77 -14.27
N THR A 679 6.53 -44.20 -13.10
CA THR A 679 7.30 -44.84 -12.02
C THR A 679 6.63 -46.12 -11.54
N PHE A 680 5.31 -46.11 -11.33
CA PHE A 680 4.55 -47.32 -10.98
C PHE A 680 4.72 -48.44 -12.03
N SER A 681 4.64 -48.10 -13.32
CA SER A 681 4.80 -49.08 -14.40
C SER A 681 6.21 -49.67 -14.45
N ILE A 682 7.24 -48.85 -14.23
CA ILE A 682 8.64 -49.32 -14.18
C ILE A 682 8.87 -50.20 -12.97
N SER A 683 8.53 -49.72 -11.77
CA SER A 683 8.79 -50.45 -10.53
C SER A 683 8.06 -51.80 -10.52
N THR A 684 6.85 -51.87 -11.06
CA THR A 684 6.11 -53.16 -11.13
C THR A 684 6.77 -54.17 -12.06
N LEU A 685 7.40 -53.73 -13.16
CA LEU A 685 8.04 -54.62 -14.13
C LEU A 685 9.49 -54.94 -13.81
N GLU A 686 10.11 -54.17 -12.92
CA GLU A 686 11.48 -54.35 -12.47
C GLU A 686 11.85 -55.81 -12.09
N PRO A 687 11.12 -56.51 -11.19
CA PRO A 687 11.46 -57.90 -10.84
C PRO A 687 11.34 -58.86 -12.02
N PHE A 688 10.39 -58.63 -12.93
CA PHE A 688 10.19 -59.48 -14.10
C PHE A 688 11.29 -59.29 -15.14
N PHE A 689 11.72 -58.04 -15.37
CA PHE A 689 12.86 -57.75 -16.24
C PHE A 689 14.16 -58.36 -15.71
N ALA A 690 14.40 -58.24 -14.40
CA ALA A 690 15.58 -58.82 -13.77
C ALA A 690 15.61 -60.36 -13.88
N MET A 691 14.47 -61.04 -13.64
CA MET A 691 14.34 -62.50 -13.77
C MET A 691 14.40 -63.01 -15.22
N ALA A 692 13.99 -62.19 -16.19
CA ALA A 692 14.04 -62.55 -17.61
C ALA A 692 15.45 -62.50 -18.19
N GLU A 693 16.30 -61.62 -17.64
CA GLU A 693 17.68 -61.46 -18.08
C GLU A 693 18.61 -62.50 -17.43
N SER A 694 18.44 -62.78 -16.13
CA SER A 694 19.26 -63.75 -15.40
C SER A 694 18.54 -64.32 -14.16
N PRO A 695 18.94 -65.49 -13.64
CA PRO A 695 18.42 -66.02 -12.38
C PRO A 695 18.67 -65.07 -11.21
N GLN A 696 17.63 -64.71 -10.46
CA GLN A 696 17.68 -63.73 -9.37
C GLN A 696 17.34 -64.33 -8.00
N PRO A 697 18.02 -63.91 -6.90
CA PRO A 697 17.63 -64.30 -5.54
C PRO A 697 16.18 -64.00 -5.20
N ALA A 698 15.57 -64.83 -4.35
CA ALA A 698 14.23 -64.62 -3.80
C ALA A 698 13.96 -63.18 -3.35
N GLY A 699 14.94 -62.55 -2.68
CA GLY A 699 14.83 -61.18 -2.18
C GLY A 699 14.70 -60.11 -3.27
N LYS A 700 15.34 -60.27 -4.44
CA LYS A 700 15.29 -59.31 -5.56
C LYS A 700 14.23 -59.65 -6.61
N SER A 701 13.61 -60.82 -6.52
CA SER A 701 12.65 -61.33 -7.50
C SER A 701 11.26 -61.50 -6.91
N VAL A 702 10.97 -62.69 -6.39
CA VAL A 702 9.63 -63.16 -6.04
C VAL A 702 9.10 -62.53 -4.74
N ARG A 703 9.99 -62.06 -3.86
CA ARG A 703 9.64 -61.37 -2.62
C ARG A 703 9.70 -59.85 -2.72
N TYR A 704 10.36 -59.33 -3.75
CA TYR A 704 10.36 -57.91 -4.04
C TYR A 704 9.00 -57.51 -4.60
N SER A 705 8.21 -56.77 -3.80
CA SER A 705 6.85 -56.35 -4.16
C SER A 705 6.74 -54.82 -4.14
N PRO A 706 7.29 -54.13 -5.16
CA PRO A 706 7.24 -52.67 -5.23
C PRO A 706 5.85 -52.12 -5.59
N ALA A 707 5.05 -52.88 -6.36
CA ALA A 707 3.73 -52.46 -6.85
C ALA A 707 2.69 -52.30 -5.73
N HIS A 708 2.93 -52.92 -4.58
CA HIS A 708 2.01 -52.93 -3.44
C HIS A 708 2.54 -52.09 -2.25
N ARG A 709 3.51 -51.20 -2.51
CA ARG A 709 4.07 -50.27 -1.51
C ARG A 709 3.73 -48.83 -1.87
N THR A 710 3.57 -47.99 -0.87
CA THR A 710 3.43 -46.54 -1.04
C THR A 710 4.77 -45.88 -1.33
N SER A 711 4.76 -44.60 -1.72
CA SER A 711 5.95 -43.82 -2.07
C SER A 711 7.06 -43.91 -1.02
N ILE A 712 6.73 -43.77 0.27
CA ILE A 712 7.69 -43.87 1.38
C ILE A 712 8.12 -45.32 1.61
N GLY A 713 7.17 -46.26 1.58
CA GLY A 713 7.45 -47.67 1.75
C GLY A 713 8.41 -48.20 0.68
N LEU A 714 8.30 -47.69 -0.55
CA LEU A 714 9.14 -48.05 -1.67
C LEU A 714 10.60 -47.64 -1.45
N VAL A 715 10.89 -46.52 -0.78
CA VAL A 715 12.26 -46.08 -0.47
C VAL A 715 12.97 -47.10 0.41
N PHE A 716 12.37 -47.42 1.56
CA PHE A 716 12.93 -48.38 2.50
C PHE A 716 13.05 -49.78 1.88
N HIS A 717 12.06 -50.17 1.08
CA HIS A 717 12.07 -51.46 0.40
C HIS A 717 13.16 -51.53 -0.69
N ALA A 718 13.28 -50.52 -1.54
CA ALA A 718 14.30 -50.44 -2.57
C ALA A 718 15.73 -50.38 -1.99
N LEU A 719 15.92 -49.68 -0.86
CA LEU A 719 17.17 -49.67 -0.11
C LEU A 719 17.49 -51.05 0.48
N LYS A 720 16.51 -51.70 1.13
CA LYS A 720 16.68 -53.06 1.70
C LYS A 720 17.15 -54.06 0.66
N TYR A 721 16.60 -54.00 -0.55
CA TYR A 721 16.93 -54.92 -1.65
C TYR A 721 17.98 -54.38 -2.64
N ARG A 722 18.58 -53.21 -2.37
CA ARG A 722 19.63 -52.56 -3.19
C ARG A 722 19.27 -52.44 -4.69
N SER A 723 18.05 -52.00 -4.99
CA SER A 723 17.63 -51.75 -6.37
C SER A 723 17.89 -50.30 -6.79
N LEU A 724 18.68 -50.10 -7.84
CA LEU A 724 18.92 -48.77 -8.43
C LEU A 724 17.66 -48.19 -9.09
N VAL A 725 16.87 -49.03 -9.78
CA VAL A 725 15.63 -48.60 -10.45
C VAL A 725 14.56 -48.25 -9.42
N GLY A 726 14.44 -49.05 -8.36
CA GLY A 726 13.55 -48.79 -7.24
C GLY A 726 13.90 -47.49 -6.52
N ILE A 727 15.19 -47.23 -6.26
CA ILE A 727 15.65 -45.97 -5.65
C ILE A 727 15.30 -44.77 -6.54
N ALA A 728 15.56 -44.85 -7.85
CA ALA A 728 15.25 -43.78 -8.79
C ALA A 728 13.74 -43.53 -8.95
N CYS A 729 12.90 -44.57 -8.90
CA CYS A 729 11.45 -44.40 -8.89
C CYS A 729 10.97 -43.79 -7.57
N ALA A 730 11.54 -44.21 -6.45
CA ALA A 730 11.20 -43.68 -5.14
C ALA A 730 11.60 -42.20 -4.99
N THR A 731 12.75 -41.77 -5.53
CA THR A 731 13.14 -40.35 -5.55
C THR A 731 12.19 -39.51 -6.41
N ILE A 732 11.77 -40.00 -7.58
CA ILE A 732 10.75 -39.31 -8.41
C ILE A 732 9.43 -39.19 -7.63
N MET A 733 8.95 -40.26 -7.02
CA MET A 733 7.70 -40.24 -6.26
C MET A 733 7.76 -39.34 -5.02
N LEU A 734 8.92 -39.25 -4.36
CA LEU A 734 9.12 -38.36 -3.22
C LEU A 734 9.20 -36.88 -3.65
N THR A 735 9.80 -36.58 -4.80
CA THR A 735 9.97 -35.20 -5.28
C THR A 735 8.68 -34.57 -5.81
N VAL A 736 7.75 -35.35 -6.37
CA VAL A 736 6.48 -34.84 -6.92
C VAL A 736 5.68 -33.98 -5.92
N PRO A 737 5.47 -34.40 -4.66
CA PRO A 737 4.85 -33.53 -3.66
C PRO A 737 5.64 -32.24 -3.35
N PHE A 738 6.97 -32.28 -3.31
CA PHE A 738 7.79 -31.08 -3.09
C PHE A 738 7.68 -30.09 -4.25
N LEU A 739 7.48 -30.57 -5.48
CA LEU A 739 7.16 -29.71 -6.63
C LEU A 739 5.87 -28.90 -6.36
N LYS A 740 4.84 -29.54 -5.79
CA LYS A 740 3.58 -28.86 -5.43
C LYS A 740 3.77 -27.81 -4.33
N ILE A 741 4.56 -28.11 -3.29
CA ILE A 741 4.86 -27.16 -2.19
C ILE A 741 5.55 -25.92 -2.73
N THR A 742 6.60 -26.11 -3.55
CA THR A 742 7.43 -25.03 -4.05
C THR A 742 6.63 -24.06 -4.91
N VAL A 743 5.59 -24.52 -5.61
CA VAL A 743 4.72 -23.66 -6.43
C VAL A 743 3.87 -22.69 -5.63
N SER A 744 3.58 -22.95 -4.35
CA SER A 744 2.85 -22.04 -3.47
C SER A 744 3.49 -20.64 -3.43
N GLY A 745 4.83 -20.57 -3.50
CA GLY A 745 5.57 -19.32 -3.52
C GLY A 745 5.98 -18.83 -4.92
N LEU A 746 5.57 -19.50 -6.01
CA LEU A 746 6.11 -19.23 -7.35
C LEU A 746 5.71 -17.85 -7.87
N ILE A 747 4.46 -17.45 -7.65
CA ILE A 747 3.89 -16.19 -8.14
C ILE A 747 3.48 -15.33 -6.95
N THR A 748 4.06 -14.14 -6.84
CA THR A 748 3.79 -13.19 -5.77
C THR A 748 3.45 -11.81 -6.35
N THR A 749 2.95 -10.91 -5.51
CA THR A 749 2.72 -9.51 -5.89
C THR A 749 3.83 -8.64 -5.30
N ALA A 750 4.47 -7.83 -6.14
CA ALA A 750 5.48 -6.87 -5.70
C ALA A 750 5.19 -5.48 -6.28
N PRO A 751 5.48 -4.39 -5.54
CA PRO A 751 5.46 -3.05 -6.10
C PRO A 751 6.55 -2.93 -7.17
N ALA A 752 6.17 -2.49 -8.36
CA ALA A 752 7.08 -2.19 -9.45
C ALA A 752 7.03 -0.69 -9.74
N PRO A 753 8.18 0.01 -9.78
CA PRO A 753 8.22 1.38 -10.24
C PRO A 753 7.91 1.41 -11.73
N VAL A 754 6.94 2.24 -12.11
CA VAL A 754 6.60 2.53 -13.50
C VAL A 754 6.97 3.99 -13.76
N GLN A 755 7.64 4.20 -14.89
CA GLN A 755 8.01 5.52 -15.38
C GLN A 755 7.33 5.72 -16.72
N ASP A 756 6.41 6.67 -16.79
CA ASP A 756 5.73 7.06 -18.02
C ASP A 756 6.16 8.48 -18.40
N ALA A 757 6.47 8.67 -19.68
CA ALA A 757 6.68 10.01 -20.23
C ALA A 757 5.31 10.64 -20.51
N ALA A 758 5.05 11.79 -19.90
CA ALA A 758 3.88 12.62 -20.15
C ALA A 758 4.33 13.93 -20.82
N GLN A 759 3.48 14.47 -21.67
CA GLN A 759 3.67 15.82 -22.22
C GLN A 759 2.77 16.73 -21.41
N ILE A 760 3.34 17.75 -20.78
CA ILE A 760 2.60 18.70 -19.95
C ILE A 760 2.82 20.11 -20.47
N THR A 761 1.76 20.92 -20.47
CA THR A 761 1.80 22.29 -20.98
C THR A 761 2.33 23.25 -19.92
N LEU A 762 3.37 24.01 -20.28
CA LEU A 762 3.87 25.11 -19.47
C LEU A 762 2.91 26.30 -19.55
N ASN A 763 2.39 26.74 -18.39
CA ASN A 763 1.42 27.83 -18.32
C ASN A 763 2.07 29.20 -18.16
N THR A 764 3.17 29.28 -17.41
CA THR A 764 3.83 30.55 -17.11
C THR A 764 5.34 30.51 -17.30
N MET A 765 5.92 31.68 -17.59
CA MET A 765 7.35 31.96 -17.66
C MET A 765 7.67 33.21 -16.84
N PHE A 766 8.96 33.51 -16.66
CA PHE A 766 9.39 34.74 -15.99
C PHE A 766 9.64 35.86 -17.00
N ASN A 767 9.19 37.07 -16.69
CA ASN A 767 9.52 38.28 -17.44
C ASN A 767 10.97 38.68 -17.13
N THR A 768 11.85 38.58 -18.13
CA THR A 768 13.28 38.88 -17.97
C THR A 768 13.67 40.30 -18.41
N THR A 769 12.73 41.14 -18.86
CA THR A 769 13.04 42.42 -19.54
C THR A 769 12.66 43.68 -18.79
N THR A 770 11.76 43.63 -17.79
CA THR A 770 11.28 44.81 -17.04
C THR A 770 10.96 44.43 -15.59
N ILE A 771 11.69 45.00 -14.62
CA ILE A 771 11.48 44.74 -13.16
C ILE A 771 10.73 45.89 -12.49
N PHE A 772 10.95 47.13 -12.93
CA PHE A 772 10.41 48.33 -12.29
C PHE A 772 9.90 49.33 -13.34
N TYR A 773 8.66 49.77 -13.18
CA TYR A 773 8.15 51.02 -13.73
C TYR A 773 7.78 51.84 -12.49
N LEU A 774 8.77 52.48 -11.87
CA LEU A 774 8.50 53.48 -10.84
C LEU A 774 8.15 54.78 -11.57
N PRO A 775 7.02 55.45 -11.25
CA PRO A 775 6.78 56.82 -11.68
C PRO A 775 7.94 57.71 -11.21
N ASP A 776 8.32 58.73 -11.99
CA ASP A 776 9.47 59.63 -11.74
C ASP A 776 9.44 60.39 -10.37
N ASP A 777 8.41 60.21 -9.54
CA ASP A 777 8.27 60.88 -8.23
C ASP A 777 8.91 60.04 -7.09
N GLU A 778 9.98 60.58 -6.50
CA GLU A 778 10.76 59.99 -5.39
C GLU A 778 9.90 59.61 -4.17
N ASP A 779 8.79 60.32 -3.91
CA ASP A 779 7.91 60.07 -2.76
C ASP A 779 7.00 58.84 -2.92
N THR A 780 6.78 58.37 -4.15
CA THR A 780 5.94 57.19 -4.43
C THR A 780 6.70 55.87 -4.36
N ALA A 781 8.02 55.88 -4.59
CA ALA A 781 8.84 54.67 -4.64
C ALA A 781 9.07 54.02 -3.26
N ALA A 782 9.12 54.82 -2.19
CA ALA A 782 9.19 54.32 -0.81
C ALA A 782 7.87 53.67 -0.34
N LYS A 783 6.75 53.94 -1.02
CA LYS A 783 5.39 53.49 -0.63
C LYS A 783 5.02 52.10 -1.19
N GLN A 784 5.87 51.48 -2.01
CA GLN A 784 5.59 50.21 -2.69
C GLN A 784 6.29 48.98 -2.10
N SER A 785 6.70 48.99 -0.82
CA SER A 785 7.04 47.73 -0.13
C SER A 785 5.77 46.87 -0.02
N LEU A 786 5.68 45.74 -0.73
CA LEU A 786 4.51 44.86 -0.63
C LEU A 786 4.52 44.12 0.72
N PRO A 787 3.62 44.43 1.68
CA PRO A 787 3.65 43.84 3.03
C PRO A 787 3.50 42.31 3.02
N GLY A 788 2.84 41.76 1.99
CA GLY A 788 2.73 40.32 1.77
C GLY A 788 4.04 39.63 1.37
N GLN A 789 5.01 40.35 0.80
CA GLN A 789 6.35 39.83 0.51
C GLN A 789 7.24 39.89 1.74
N THR A 790 7.15 40.98 2.50
CA THR A 790 7.84 41.11 3.79
C THR A 790 7.38 40.02 4.77
N LEU A 791 6.10 39.64 4.77
CA LEU A 791 5.57 38.50 5.53
C LEU A 791 6.23 37.17 5.17
N ALA A 792 6.30 36.85 3.89
CA ALA A 792 6.85 35.59 3.41
C ALA A 792 8.32 35.39 3.84
N LEU A 793 9.01 36.50 4.17
CA LEU A 793 10.41 36.52 4.55
C LEU A 793 10.65 36.66 6.05
N SER A 794 9.85 37.48 6.75
CA SER A 794 9.96 37.66 8.21
C SER A 794 9.52 36.44 8.99
N GLN A 795 8.70 35.58 8.40
CA GLN A 795 8.16 34.38 9.04
C GLN A 795 9.00 33.11 8.82
N ILE A 796 10.26 33.24 8.37
CA ILE A 796 11.14 32.09 8.12
C ILE A 796 12.12 31.84 9.26
N PRO A 797 11.73 31.36 10.46
CA PRO A 797 12.75 30.74 11.32
C PRO A 797 12.69 29.24 11.48
N ASN A 798 11.56 28.64 11.82
CA ASN A 798 11.54 27.21 12.13
C ASN A 798 10.11 26.66 12.11
N TYR A 799 9.65 26.15 10.98
CA TYR A 799 8.39 25.40 10.80
C TYR A 799 7.10 26.23 10.67
N ASN A 800 6.42 26.04 9.53
CA ASN A 800 4.95 25.92 9.40
C ASN A 800 4.07 27.01 8.79
N LEU A 801 4.54 27.82 7.83
CA LEU A 801 3.66 28.59 6.93
C LEU A 801 3.92 28.28 5.45
N ALA A 802 2.87 28.36 4.64
CA ALA A 802 2.88 27.89 3.26
C ALA A 802 3.40 28.98 2.31
N LEU A 803 4.55 28.71 1.67
CA LEU A 803 5.00 29.46 0.50
C LEU A 803 3.97 29.32 -0.64
N PRO A 804 3.99 30.23 -1.64
CA PRO A 804 3.26 29.97 -2.88
C PRO A 804 3.59 28.57 -3.42
N VAL A 805 2.59 27.88 -3.96
CA VAL A 805 2.68 26.45 -4.35
C VAL A 805 3.88 26.16 -5.27
N TRP A 806 4.26 27.12 -6.11
CA TRP A 806 5.37 27.01 -7.07
C TRP A 806 6.64 27.74 -6.62
N THR A 807 6.90 27.84 -5.31
CA THR A 807 8.04 28.61 -4.76
C THR A 807 8.76 27.87 -3.64
N THR A 808 10.08 27.96 -3.64
CA THR A 808 10.95 27.46 -2.56
C THR A 808 11.83 28.59 -2.04
N LEU A 809 12.49 28.39 -0.89
CA LEU A 809 13.50 29.33 -0.36
C LEU A 809 14.72 29.52 -1.27
N VAL A 810 14.88 28.67 -2.29
CA VAL A 810 16.03 28.64 -3.19
C VAL A 810 15.68 29.15 -4.60
N GLY A 811 14.39 29.21 -4.95
CA GLY A 811 13.96 29.71 -6.26
C GLY A 811 12.45 29.61 -6.51
N ALA A 812 11.96 30.47 -7.41
CA ALA A 812 10.61 30.46 -7.96
C ALA A 812 10.54 29.52 -9.16
N ILE A 813 9.45 28.78 -9.33
CA ILE A 813 9.28 27.80 -10.42
C ILE A 813 8.11 28.24 -11.31
N GLY A 814 8.25 28.06 -12.64
CA GLY A 814 7.15 28.30 -13.58
C GLY A 814 5.99 27.33 -13.38
N HIS A 815 4.75 27.81 -13.59
CA HIS A 815 3.53 27.05 -13.35
C HIS A 815 3.21 26.13 -14.53
N VAL A 816 2.60 24.99 -14.22
CA VAL A 816 2.26 23.92 -15.17
C VAL A 816 0.82 23.45 -14.93
N ASP A 817 0.07 23.13 -15.99
CA ASP A 817 -1.26 22.52 -15.85
C ASP A 817 -1.14 21.00 -15.63
N LEU A 818 -1.45 20.54 -14.42
CA LEU A 818 -1.44 19.11 -14.08
C LEU A 818 -2.81 18.44 -14.25
N GLY A 819 -3.85 19.17 -14.71
CA GLY A 819 -5.20 18.64 -14.92
C GLY A 819 -5.25 17.46 -15.89
N GLU A 820 -4.35 17.42 -16.87
CA GLU A 820 -4.23 16.31 -17.84
C GLU A 820 -3.68 15.01 -17.22
N LEU A 821 -2.99 15.07 -16.08
CA LEU A 821 -2.51 13.88 -15.36
C LEU A 821 -3.62 13.13 -14.61
N GLY A 822 -4.79 13.75 -14.42
CA GLY A 822 -5.92 13.16 -13.68
C GLY A 822 -6.46 11.85 -14.26
N GLN A 823 -6.14 11.53 -15.53
CA GLN A 823 -6.46 10.24 -16.16
C GLN A 823 -5.41 9.14 -15.92
N LEU A 824 -4.18 9.49 -15.52
CA LEU A 824 -3.04 8.58 -15.39
C LEU A 824 -2.76 8.13 -13.95
N THR A 825 -3.25 8.85 -12.93
CA THR A 825 -2.77 8.71 -11.55
C THR A 825 -3.87 8.44 -10.53
N THR A 826 -4.14 7.16 -10.27
CA THR A 826 -4.92 6.70 -9.08
C THR A 826 -4.02 6.15 -7.97
N ALA A 827 -2.69 6.25 -8.11
CA ALA A 827 -1.73 5.67 -7.19
C ALA A 827 -1.21 6.72 -6.18
N PRO A 828 -1.19 6.43 -4.87
CA PRO A 828 -0.61 7.34 -3.88
C PRO A 828 0.91 7.49 -4.10
N ASN A 829 1.45 8.68 -3.78
CA ASN A 829 2.87 9.04 -3.91
C ASN A 829 3.40 9.07 -5.35
N THR A 830 2.62 9.59 -6.30
CA THR A 830 3.13 9.85 -7.65
C THR A 830 4.14 11.00 -7.62
N THR A 831 5.32 10.76 -8.17
CA THR A 831 6.33 11.79 -8.36
C THR A 831 6.43 12.15 -9.83
N VAL A 832 6.51 13.44 -10.13
CA VAL A 832 6.62 13.94 -11.49
C VAL A 832 7.90 14.77 -11.58
N THR A 833 8.82 14.35 -12.45
CA THR A 833 10.07 15.06 -12.69
C THR A 833 10.01 15.74 -14.05
N MET A 834 10.18 17.05 -14.13
CA MET A 834 10.17 17.76 -15.43
C MET A 834 11.09 19.00 -15.42
N PRO A 835 11.65 19.40 -16.58
CA PRO A 835 12.46 20.60 -16.69
C PRO A 835 11.58 21.86 -16.70
N LEU A 836 11.66 22.69 -15.66
CA LEU A 836 10.91 23.93 -15.52
C LEU A 836 11.83 25.14 -15.42
N PRO A 837 11.37 26.33 -15.86
CA PRO A 837 12.12 27.56 -15.60
C PRO A 837 12.11 27.83 -14.10
N VAL A 838 13.29 28.06 -13.54
CA VAL A 838 13.52 28.40 -12.13
C VAL A 838 14.27 29.71 -12.05
N MET A 839 13.71 30.66 -11.29
CA MET A 839 14.31 31.97 -11.05
C MET A 839 14.93 32.01 -9.65
N ARG A 840 16.20 32.42 -9.57
CA ARG A 840 16.99 32.43 -8.34
C ARG A 840 17.84 33.70 -8.24
N GLY A 841 17.83 34.32 -7.06
CA GLY A 841 18.72 35.42 -6.71
C GLY A 841 19.94 34.91 -5.94
N ASP A 842 21.14 35.32 -6.35
CA ASP A 842 22.39 34.97 -5.68
C ASP A 842 23.19 36.22 -5.31
N LEU A 843 23.69 36.24 -4.07
CA LEU A 843 24.60 37.25 -3.55
C LEU A 843 26.00 36.63 -3.46
N GLU A 844 26.93 37.07 -4.30
CA GLU A 844 28.25 36.47 -4.49
C GLU A 844 29.40 37.45 -4.17
N ASN A 845 30.60 36.88 -4.00
CA ASN A 845 31.84 37.62 -3.75
C ASN A 845 31.75 38.53 -2.51
N CYS A 846 31.35 37.92 -1.39
CA CYS A 846 31.28 38.53 -0.06
C CYS A 846 32.61 38.41 0.69
N THR A 847 33.16 39.53 1.15
CA THR A 847 34.42 39.62 1.89
C THR A 847 34.22 40.38 3.19
N ALA A 848 34.86 39.93 4.28
CA ALA A 848 34.83 40.63 5.56
C ALA A 848 35.75 41.86 5.54
N LEU A 849 35.25 43.00 5.99
CA LEU A 849 36.04 44.22 6.17
C LEU A 849 36.84 44.13 7.49
N THR A 850 38.07 44.63 7.47
CA THR A 850 38.96 44.57 8.64
C THR A 850 39.02 45.91 9.37
N GLY A 851 39.52 45.92 10.61
CA GLY A 851 39.59 47.14 11.42
C GLY A 851 40.43 48.29 10.82
N ALA A 852 41.25 48.04 9.80
CA ALA A 852 41.97 49.08 9.06
C ALA A 852 41.07 49.83 8.06
N ASP A 853 39.96 49.20 7.66
CA ASP A 853 39.00 49.71 6.67
C ASP A 853 37.90 50.56 7.33
N LEU A 854 37.69 50.38 8.64
CA LEU A 854 36.63 50.99 9.44
C LEU A 854 37.17 52.18 10.24
N ASN A 855 36.63 53.38 10.02
CA ASN A 855 37.06 54.58 10.75
C ASN A 855 35.89 55.26 11.46
N LEU A 856 35.98 55.43 12.79
CA LEU A 856 34.93 56.08 13.58
C LEU A 856 35.18 57.59 13.66
N LEU A 857 34.21 58.38 13.19
CA LEU A 857 34.26 59.83 13.23
C LEU A 857 33.72 60.38 14.57
N PRO A 858 34.18 61.58 14.99
CA PRO A 858 33.67 62.25 16.19
C PRO A 858 32.16 62.58 16.15
N SER A 859 31.55 62.59 14.96
CA SER A 859 30.13 62.83 14.69
C SER A 859 29.21 61.63 15.01
N ASN A 860 29.74 60.56 15.63
CA ASN A 860 29.02 59.30 15.84
C ASN A 860 28.68 58.58 14.53
N GLU A 861 29.58 58.69 13.55
CA GLU A 861 29.46 58.08 12.23
C GLU A 861 30.59 57.09 11.98
N LEU A 862 30.26 55.95 11.39
CA LEU A 862 31.20 54.93 10.96
C LEU A 862 31.50 55.11 9.46
N GLN A 863 32.75 55.45 9.12
CA GLN A 863 33.23 55.47 7.74
C GLN A 863 33.65 54.07 7.28
N LEU A 864 33.14 53.66 6.12
CA LEU A 864 33.39 52.38 5.45
C LEU A 864 33.91 52.60 4.03
N PRO A 865 34.77 51.73 3.49
CA PRO A 865 35.17 51.80 2.09
C PRO A 865 34.01 51.41 1.17
N LEU A 866 33.89 52.10 0.04
CA LEU A 866 32.93 51.74 -0.99
C LEU A 866 33.37 50.46 -1.74
N PRO A 867 32.42 49.65 -2.26
CA PRO A 867 32.76 48.52 -3.12
C PRO A 867 33.56 48.98 -4.34
N PRO A 868 34.56 48.21 -4.79
CA PRO A 868 35.20 48.48 -6.06
C PRO A 868 34.15 48.34 -7.16
N THR A 869 33.90 49.43 -7.89
CA THR A 869 32.94 49.48 -8.99
C THR A 869 33.35 48.47 -10.06
N THR A 870 32.46 47.57 -10.46
CA THR A 870 32.64 46.83 -11.72
C THR A 870 32.15 47.71 -12.87
N ASP A 871 32.90 47.77 -13.96
CA ASP A 871 32.58 48.63 -15.10
C ASP A 871 31.20 48.29 -15.67
N GLY A 872 30.26 49.22 -15.57
CA GLY A 872 29.03 49.16 -16.36
C GLY A 872 29.35 49.28 -17.86
N PRO A 873 28.47 48.80 -18.76
CA PRO A 873 28.72 48.79 -20.20
C PRO A 873 29.03 50.17 -20.80
N ASP A 874 28.60 51.25 -20.14
CA ASP A 874 28.61 52.60 -20.70
C ASP A 874 29.74 53.51 -20.17
N GLY A 875 30.62 53.01 -19.29
CA GLY A 875 31.87 53.69 -18.91
C GLY A 875 31.75 55.08 -18.24
N ASN A 876 30.55 55.55 -17.91
CA ASN A 876 30.33 56.86 -17.31
C ASN A 876 30.25 56.75 -15.77
N ARG A 877 31.22 57.37 -15.10
CA ARG A 877 31.43 57.32 -13.64
C ARG A 877 30.67 58.45 -12.94
N VAL A 878 29.56 58.16 -12.27
CA VAL A 878 29.11 59.00 -11.14
C VAL A 878 28.42 58.11 -10.10
N CYS A 879 29.06 57.91 -8.94
CA CYS A 879 28.33 57.52 -7.73
C CYS A 879 27.62 58.77 -7.24
N VAL A 880 26.34 58.94 -7.55
CA VAL A 880 25.57 60.08 -7.06
C VAL A 880 25.16 59.77 -5.62
N PHE A 881 25.55 60.66 -4.70
CA PHE A 881 25.07 60.70 -3.32
C PHE A 881 24.02 61.81 -3.23
N ASN A 882 22.89 61.55 -2.58
CA ASN A 882 21.82 62.55 -2.41
C ASN A 882 22.12 63.57 -1.29
N TYR A 883 23.39 63.76 -0.94
CA TYR A 883 23.85 64.78 -0.01
C TYR A 883 25.11 65.44 -0.57
N ASP A 884 25.13 66.77 -0.53
CA ASP A 884 26.26 67.65 -0.89
C ASP A 884 27.55 67.18 -0.21
N LEU A 885 28.32 66.34 -0.90
CA LEU A 885 29.69 66.02 -0.56
C LEU A 885 30.59 66.78 -1.53
N THR A 886 31.21 67.84 -1.02
CA THR A 886 32.21 68.65 -1.71
C THR A 886 33.33 67.78 -2.27
N GLU A 887 33.78 68.12 -3.48
CA GLU A 887 34.89 67.52 -4.22
C GLU A 887 36.11 67.14 -3.36
N ASP A 888 36.24 65.84 -3.02
CA ASP A 888 37.48 65.04 -3.17
C ASP A 888 37.27 63.61 -2.64
N THR A 889 37.45 62.62 -3.51
CA THR A 889 37.47 61.15 -3.28
C THR A 889 36.19 60.47 -2.74
N PRO A 890 35.33 59.89 -3.61
CA PRO A 890 34.16 59.10 -3.20
C PRO A 890 34.60 57.66 -2.87
N GLU A 891 35.56 57.48 -1.96
CA GLU A 891 36.06 56.15 -1.57
C GLU A 891 35.43 55.65 -0.26
N LYS A 892 34.74 56.51 0.49
CA LYS A 892 34.19 56.16 1.81
C LYS A 892 32.77 56.70 2.03
N VAL A 893 31.95 55.92 2.72
CA VAL A 893 30.59 56.30 3.18
C VAL A 893 30.56 56.38 4.69
N ALA A 894 29.96 57.42 5.25
CA ALA A 894 29.70 57.56 6.67
C ALA A 894 28.28 57.08 7.01
N ILE A 895 28.15 56.20 8.00
CA ILE A 895 26.88 55.66 8.48
C ILE A 895 26.67 56.09 9.92
N THR A 896 25.51 56.67 10.22
CA THR A 896 25.16 57.13 11.58
C THR A 896 24.94 55.94 12.51
N LEU A 897 25.59 55.97 13.68
CA LEU A 897 25.42 54.96 14.72
C LEU A 897 24.15 55.20 15.54
N PRO A 898 23.56 54.15 16.15
CA PRO A 898 22.34 54.29 16.94
C PRO A 898 22.52 55.24 18.14
N ALA A 899 21.44 55.95 18.48
CA ALA A 899 21.42 56.86 19.62
C ALA A 899 21.26 56.14 20.98
N SER A 900 20.80 54.89 20.98
CA SER A 900 20.57 54.07 22.18
C SER A 900 21.64 52.96 22.34
N PRO A 901 22.07 52.65 23.58
CA PRO A 901 22.98 51.52 23.84
C PRO A 901 22.34 50.16 23.54
N GLY A 902 23.09 49.23 22.95
CA GLY A 902 22.62 47.87 22.64
C GLY A 902 23.23 47.28 21.38
N TRP A 903 22.59 46.20 20.90
CA TRP A 903 22.88 45.62 19.59
C TRP A 903 22.42 46.55 18.48
N PHE A 904 23.16 46.57 17.37
CA PHE A 904 22.78 47.32 16.18
C PHE A 904 23.25 46.60 14.92
N GLY A 905 22.57 46.88 13.83
CA GLY A 905 22.71 46.14 12.60
C GLY A 905 22.05 46.87 11.46
N GLN A 906 22.78 47.06 10.38
CA GLN A 906 22.31 47.80 9.23
C GLN A 906 22.90 47.23 7.94
N VAL A 907 22.12 47.28 6.87
CA VAL A 907 22.55 47.00 5.52
C VAL A 907 22.57 48.28 4.72
N TYR A 908 23.69 48.50 4.05
CA TYR A 908 23.91 49.66 3.21
C TYR A 908 24.15 49.23 1.76
N HIS A 909 23.47 49.90 0.81
CA HIS A 909 23.61 49.64 -0.61
C HIS A 909 24.04 50.92 -1.36
N PRO A 910 25.31 51.05 -1.78
CA PRO A 910 25.74 52.18 -2.61
C PRO A 910 25.18 52.11 -4.03
N THR A 911 24.92 53.27 -4.64
CA THR A 911 24.47 53.43 -6.04
C THR A 911 25.41 52.82 -7.09
N CYS A 912 26.63 52.48 -6.70
CA CYS A 912 27.66 51.90 -7.57
C CYS A 912 27.75 50.35 -7.51
N GLY A 913 26.77 49.70 -6.86
CA GLY A 913 26.60 48.25 -6.84
C GLY A 913 27.32 47.55 -5.68
N GLY A 914 26.58 46.72 -4.95
CA GLY A 914 27.07 45.87 -3.85
C GLY A 914 26.30 46.09 -2.54
N TYR A 915 26.48 45.19 -1.57
CA TYR A 915 25.86 45.28 -0.23
C TYR A 915 26.93 45.31 0.84
N VAL A 916 26.80 46.23 1.80
CA VAL A 916 27.62 46.27 3.00
C VAL A 916 26.73 45.95 4.20
N LEU A 917 26.95 44.79 4.79
CA LEU A 917 26.25 44.27 5.96
C LEU A 917 27.04 44.66 7.20
N ILE A 918 26.40 45.26 8.20
CA ILE A 918 27.04 45.73 9.43
C ILE A 918 26.29 45.14 10.61
N PHE A 919 27.02 44.58 11.56
CA PHE A 919 26.46 44.03 12.79
C PHE A 919 27.41 44.28 13.96
N GLY A 920 26.89 44.74 15.09
CA GLY A 920 27.72 45.11 16.23
C GLY A 920 26.96 45.35 17.52
N THR A 921 27.72 45.70 18.55
CA THR A 921 27.19 46.12 19.85
C THR A 921 27.88 47.39 20.31
N THR A 922 27.10 48.31 20.86
CA THR A 922 27.62 49.50 21.54
C THR A 922 27.87 49.21 23.02
N HIS A 923 28.65 50.07 23.67
CA HIS A 923 28.99 49.96 25.08
C HIS A 923 27.77 50.26 25.96
N ALA A 924 27.57 49.45 27.01
CA ALA A 924 26.37 49.50 27.84
C ALA A 924 26.05 50.88 28.47
N ALA A 925 27.08 51.71 28.70
CA ALA A 925 26.92 53.04 29.29
C ALA A 925 26.87 54.19 28.27
N ASN A 926 27.26 53.96 27.01
CA ASN A 926 27.34 55.02 26.01
C ASN A 926 27.21 54.45 24.58
N ALA A 927 26.14 54.85 23.88
CA ALA A 927 25.84 54.42 22.52
C ALA A 927 26.89 54.88 21.48
N SER A 928 27.72 55.87 21.82
CA SER A 928 28.78 56.36 20.93
C SER A 928 30.09 55.58 20.97
N ILE A 929 30.18 54.53 21.78
CA ILE A 929 31.35 53.64 21.87
C ILE A 929 30.94 52.26 21.38
N ILE A 930 31.71 51.67 20.46
CA ILE A 930 31.45 50.33 19.92
C ILE A 930 32.36 49.31 20.61
N ASP A 931 31.78 48.25 21.17
CA ASP A 931 32.50 47.16 21.83
C ASP A 931 32.95 46.08 20.84
N LYS A 932 32.07 45.71 19.89
CA LYS A 932 32.35 44.72 18.83
C LYS A 932 31.64 45.12 17.54
N LEU A 933 32.30 44.91 16.42
CA LEU A 933 31.83 45.27 15.08
C LEU A 933 32.30 44.26 14.05
N THR A 934 31.38 43.84 13.19
CA THR A 934 31.64 43.02 12.02
C THR A 934 30.96 43.66 10.82
N ALA A 935 31.70 43.80 9.73
CA ALA A 935 31.16 44.30 8.48
C ALA A 935 31.56 43.37 7.32
N VAL A 936 30.63 43.09 6.43
CA VAL A 936 30.81 42.20 5.26
C VAL A 936 30.36 42.95 4.02
N GLN A 937 31.20 42.96 2.98
CA GLN A 937 30.92 43.57 1.70
C GLN A 937 30.72 42.51 0.62
N CYS A 938 29.56 42.50 -0.03
CA CYS A 938 29.23 41.63 -1.16
C CYS A 938 29.17 42.45 -2.45
N THR A 939 29.94 42.05 -3.47
CA THR A 939 30.16 42.88 -4.67
C THR A 939 29.37 42.42 -5.90
N ILE A 940 28.91 41.17 -5.93
CA ILE A 940 28.13 40.62 -7.04
C ILE A 940 26.75 40.24 -6.54
N TYR A 941 25.72 40.66 -7.26
CA TYR A 941 24.36 40.22 -7.07
C TYR A 941 23.77 39.90 -8.44
N SER A 942 23.10 38.76 -8.56
CA SER A 942 22.54 38.33 -9.83
C SER A 942 21.17 37.69 -9.65
N LEU A 943 20.31 37.92 -10.64
CA LEU A 943 19.00 37.27 -10.74
C LEU A 943 19.02 36.43 -12.02
N THR A 944 18.98 35.12 -11.84
CA THR A 944 19.16 34.16 -12.93
C THR A 944 17.90 33.36 -13.17
N MET A 945 17.52 33.23 -14.44
CA MET A 945 16.52 32.24 -14.85
C MET A 945 17.25 31.05 -15.49
N SER A 946 16.98 29.84 -15.02
CA SER A 946 17.55 28.62 -15.58
C SER A 946 16.54 27.48 -15.63
N THR A 947 16.63 26.63 -16.64
CA THR A 947 15.75 25.46 -16.77
C THR A 947 16.27 24.30 -15.92
N GLN A 948 15.60 24.02 -14.79
CA GLN A 948 16.01 23.01 -13.82
C GLN A 948 15.03 21.84 -13.74
N ASN A 949 15.52 20.64 -13.46
CA ASN A 949 14.68 19.47 -13.25
C ASN A 949 14.00 19.58 -11.88
N VAL A 950 12.70 19.85 -11.89
CA VAL A 950 11.88 19.96 -10.68
C VAL A 950 11.17 18.63 -10.45
N THR A 951 11.30 18.11 -9.24
CA THR A 951 10.58 16.91 -8.78
C THR A 951 9.41 17.33 -7.91
N LEU A 952 8.21 16.96 -8.32
CA LEU A 952 6.95 17.28 -7.67
C LEU A 952 6.31 16.00 -7.14
N GLN A 953 5.69 16.04 -5.97
CA GLN A 953 4.74 15.03 -5.54
C GLN A 953 3.32 15.50 -5.87
N TYR A 954 2.58 14.68 -6.60
CA TYR A 954 1.20 14.95 -6.97
C TYR A 954 0.25 14.01 -6.22
N ASP A 955 -0.73 14.57 -5.53
CA ASP A 955 -1.77 13.84 -4.81
C ASP A 955 -3.16 14.46 -5.09
N GLY A 956 -3.79 14.02 -6.18
CA GLY A 956 -5.20 14.30 -6.48
C GLY A 956 -5.59 15.78 -6.58
N GLY A 957 -4.64 16.66 -6.87
CA GLY A 957 -4.84 18.12 -6.96
C GLY A 957 -3.85 18.93 -6.12
N ASN A 958 -3.20 18.31 -5.13
CA ASN A 958 -2.13 18.95 -4.34
C ASN A 958 -0.77 18.71 -4.98
N VAL A 959 0.05 19.76 -5.01
CA VAL A 959 1.43 19.74 -5.54
C VAL A 959 2.38 20.14 -4.44
N GLU A 960 3.34 19.27 -4.15
CA GLU A 960 4.45 19.58 -3.24
C GLU A 960 5.77 19.47 -3.98
N ILE A 961 6.62 20.49 -3.86
CA ILE A 961 7.94 20.50 -4.50
C ILE A 961 8.92 19.75 -3.58
N LEU A 962 9.38 18.58 -4.02
CA LEU A 962 10.32 17.75 -3.24
C LEU A 962 11.76 18.22 -3.38
N SER A 963 12.18 18.54 -4.61
CA SER A 963 13.52 19.03 -4.89
C SER A 963 13.63 19.71 -6.25
N ILE A 964 14.60 20.62 -6.33
CA ILE A 964 15.04 21.26 -7.57
C ILE A 964 16.46 20.76 -7.83
N ALA A 965 16.64 19.93 -8.86
CA ALA A 965 17.96 19.44 -9.23
C ALA A 965 18.64 20.46 -10.18
N PRO A 966 19.90 20.85 -9.92
CA PRO A 966 20.61 21.78 -10.77
C PRO A 966 20.95 21.12 -12.11
N SER A 967 20.07 21.24 -13.11
CA SER A 967 20.37 20.92 -14.49
C SER A 967 20.65 22.23 -15.23
N ARG A 968 21.89 22.41 -15.69
CA ARG A 968 22.36 23.65 -16.29
C ARG A 968 22.15 23.58 -17.82
N LEU A 969 20.91 23.71 -18.27
CA LEU A 969 20.60 23.63 -19.71
C LEU A 969 20.62 24.99 -20.40
N ASP A 970 20.25 26.08 -19.74
CA ASP A 970 20.47 27.46 -20.18
C ASP A 970 20.38 28.38 -18.95
N THR A 971 21.28 29.35 -18.80
CA THR A 971 21.20 30.37 -17.73
C THR A 971 21.07 31.73 -18.39
N ILE A 972 19.91 32.35 -18.23
CA ILE A 972 19.66 33.71 -18.67
C ILE A 972 19.86 34.61 -17.46
N GLN A 973 20.93 35.41 -17.51
CA GLN A 973 21.15 36.50 -16.58
C GLN A 973 20.19 37.63 -16.94
N MET A 974 19.49 38.17 -15.95
CA MET A 974 18.61 39.30 -16.19
C MET A 974 19.43 40.55 -16.51
N SER A 975 19.11 41.24 -17.61
CA SER A 975 19.86 42.42 -18.05
C SER A 975 19.45 43.65 -17.25
N SER A 976 20.40 44.21 -16.50
CA SER A 976 20.42 45.54 -15.88
C SER A 976 19.22 45.92 -14.99
N PHE A 977 19.46 45.99 -13.68
CA PHE A 977 18.78 46.98 -12.85
C PHE A 977 19.20 48.37 -13.35
N PRO A 978 18.29 49.33 -13.57
CA PRO A 978 18.68 50.72 -13.76
C PRO A 978 19.58 51.12 -12.58
N VAL A 979 20.82 51.54 -12.87
CA VAL A 979 21.87 51.77 -11.85
C VAL A 979 21.42 52.83 -10.83
N ASN A 980 20.56 53.74 -11.28
CA ASN A 980 19.90 54.81 -10.54
C ASN A 980 18.74 54.36 -9.62
N GLU A 981 18.26 53.12 -9.71
CA GLU A 981 17.09 52.62 -8.95
C GLU A 981 17.39 51.35 -8.12
N SER A 982 18.65 50.92 -8.05
CA SER A 982 19.05 49.73 -7.29
C SER A 982 19.17 49.95 -5.77
N GLY A 983 19.23 51.21 -5.33
CA GLY A 983 19.27 51.60 -3.90
C GLY A 983 17.98 51.34 -3.13
N TYR A 984 16.89 50.98 -3.81
CA TYR A 984 15.58 50.77 -3.19
C TYR A 984 15.43 49.41 -2.49
N LEU A 985 16.35 48.45 -2.65
CA LEU A 985 16.26 47.19 -1.89
C LEU A 985 16.43 47.40 -0.39
N THR A 986 17.23 48.36 0.06
CA THR A 986 17.42 48.69 1.48
C THR A 986 16.48 49.78 2.02
N ALA A 987 15.95 50.66 1.16
CA ALA A 987 15.10 51.78 1.58
C ALA A 987 13.59 51.60 1.24
N GLY A 988 13.24 50.82 0.22
CA GLY A 988 11.86 50.66 -0.27
C GLY A 988 11.34 49.22 -0.36
N GLY A 989 12.19 48.20 -0.48
CA GLY A 989 11.77 46.79 -0.59
C GLY A 989 11.41 46.15 0.77
N PHE A 990 12.17 46.50 1.81
CA PHE A 990 11.92 46.09 3.20
C PHE A 990 11.39 47.26 4.05
N GLY A 991 10.70 48.23 3.43
CA GLY A 991 10.24 49.49 4.04
C GLY A 991 9.69 49.34 5.46
N SER A 992 9.85 50.40 6.26
CA SER A 992 9.57 50.55 7.70
C SER A 992 8.37 49.78 8.29
N ALA A 993 8.47 48.45 8.35
CA ALA A 993 7.60 47.62 9.16
C ALA A 993 8.22 47.61 10.56
N SER A 994 7.54 48.24 11.51
CA SER A 994 7.90 48.20 12.93
C SER A 994 7.65 46.80 13.48
N PHE A 995 8.56 45.86 13.24
CA PHE A 995 8.59 44.59 13.97
C PHE A 995 9.22 44.87 15.33
N GLU A 996 8.43 45.30 16.32
CA GLU A 996 8.88 45.31 17.72
C GLU A 996 8.97 43.88 18.24
N SER A 997 9.95 43.12 17.75
CA SER A 997 10.45 41.93 18.43
C SER A 997 11.65 42.35 19.29
N ASN A 998 11.88 41.66 20.41
CA ASN A 998 12.97 41.94 21.35
C ASN A 998 14.40 41.90 20.76
N ALA A 999 14.57 41.69 19.45
CA ALA A 999 15.83 41.74 18.72
C ALA A 999 16.19 43.20 18.35
N SER A 1000 16.51 44.01 19.35
CA SER A 1000 17.07 45.37 19.28
C SER A 1000 16.36 46.41 18.39
N LEU A 1001 15.88 47.48 19.02
CA LEU A 1001 15.26 48.66 18.38
C LEU A 1001 16.19 49.45 17.42
N ALA A 1002 17.46 49.02 17.27
CA ALA A 1002 18.49 49.65 16.46
C ALA A 1002 18.90 48.78 15.23
N PHE A 1003 18.11 47.77 14.89
CA PHE A 1003 18.26 47.01 13.65
C PHE A 1003 17.42 47.62 12.52
N ASP A 1004 17.96 47.65 11.31
CA ASP A 1004 17.15 47.86 10.11
C ASP A 1004 16.25 46.64 9.80
N PRO A 1005 15.20 46.78 8.98
CA PRO A 1005 14.28 45.67 8.70
C PRO A 1005 14.95 44.42 8.13
N PHE A 1006 16.03 44.56 7.37
CA PHE A 1006 16.77 43.42 6.82
C PHE A 1006 17.48 42.62 7.94
N MET A 1007 18.15 43.30 8.86
CA MET A 1007 18.82 42.68 10.01
C MET A 1007 17.84 42.15 11.05
N GLN A 1008 16.70 42.81 11.23
CA GLN A 1008 15.59 42.27 12.01
C GLN A 1008 15.12 40.93 11.43
N ILE A 1009 14.91 40.83 10.11
CA ILE A 1009 14.49 39.57 9.48
C ILE A 1009 15.58 38.50 9.60
N ILE A 1010 16.85 38.82 9.42
CA ILE A 1010 17.96 37.86 9.61
C ILE A 1010 17.93 37.25 11.01
N THR A 1011 17.80 38.09 12.04
CA THR A 1011 17.84 37.65 13.45
C THR A 1011 16.56 36.95 13.88
N MET A 1012 15.41 37.34 13.33
CA MET A 1012 14.16 36.60 13.49
C MET A 1012 14.26 35.23 12.83
N ARG A 1013 14.75 35.16 11.58
CA ARG A 1013 14.91 33.96 10.75
C ARG A 1013 15.79 32.87 11.36
N ASP A 1014 16.65 33.20 12.31
CA ASP A 1014 17.34 32.15 13.04
C ASP A 1014 17.35 32.49 14.52
N ALA A 1015 16.16 32.58 15.11
CA ALA A 1015 15.97 32.87 16.53
C ALA A 1015 16.68 31.88 17.48
N ALA A 1016 17.08 30.70 16.98
CA ALA A 1016 17.89 29.74 17.74
C ALA A 1016 19.38 30.12 17.77
N THR A 1017 19.84 30.89 16.79
CA THR A 1017 21.21 31.41 16.70
C THR A 1017 21.34 32.65 17.60
N PRO A 1018 22.22 32.63 18.61
CA PRO A 1018 22.37 33.75 19.52
C PRO A 1018 22.96 34.96 18.79
N LEU A 1019 22.58 36.18 19.19
CA LEU A 1019 22.96 37.42 18.49
C LEU A 1019 24.48 37.60 18.35
N ASP A 1020 25.27 37.08 19.28
CA ASP A 1020 26.73 37.12 19.24
C ASP A 1020 27.35 36.27 18.12
N ALA A 1021 26.63 35.26 17.61
CA ALA A 1021 27.10 34.46 16.48
C ALA A 1021 27.17 35.27 15.16
N TYR A 1022 26.33 36.30 15.00
CA TYR A 1022 26.39 37.19 13.82
C TYR A 1022 27.59 38.14 13.81
N LEU A 1023 28.37 38.20 14.90
CA LEU A 1023 29.67 38.84 14.90
C LEU A 1023 30.73 38.02 14.12
N ASP A 1024 30.47 36.75 13.81
CA ASP A 1024 31.29 36.00 12.88
C ASP A 1024 30.90 36.34 11.41
N PRO A 1025 31.83 36.85 10.59
CA PRO A 1025 31.51 37.28 9.22
C PRO A 1025 30.99 36.14 8.35
N ALA A 1026 31.39 34.88 8.57
CA ALA A 1026 30.89 33.75 7.79
C ALA A 1026 29.41 33.47 8.08
N THR A 1027 29.04 33.52 9.37
CA THR A 1027 27.65 33.38 9.82
C THR A 1027 26.75 34.49 9.28
N LEU A 1028 27.21 35.75 9.37
CA LEU A 1028 26.49 36.91 8.81
C LEU A 1028 26.32 36.83 7.28
N THR A 1029 27.39 36.42 6.57
CA THR A 1029 27.37 36.24 5.11
C THR A 1029 26.35 35.18 4.70
N SER A 1030 26.40 34.01 5.34
CA SER A 1030 25.51 32.91 5.00
C SER A 1030 24.04 33.25 5.27
N ALA A 1031 23.75 33.95 6.36
CA ALA A 1031 22.40 34.40 6.68
C ALA A 1031 21.87 35.44 5.67
N ALA A 1032 22.72 36.40 5.29
CA ALA A 1032 22.37 37.41 4.29
C ALA A 1032 22.16 36.82 2.90
N GLN A 1033 23.03 35.90 2.45
CA GLN A 1033 22.85 35.17 1.19
C GLN A 1033 21.53 34.39 1.18
N ALA A 1034 21.24 33.66 2.26
CA ALA A 1034 20.01 32.89 2.37
C ALA A 1034 18.78 33.79 2.34
N LEU A 1035 18.81 34.95 2.99
CA LEU A 1035 17.70 35.91 2.98
C LEU A 1035 17.52 36.54 1.60
N TYR A 1036 18.61 36.94 0.96
CA TYR A 1036 18.60 37.50 -0.38
C TYR A 1036 17.98 36.52 -1.39
N THR A 1037 18.41 35.25 -1.38
CA THR A 1037 17.86 34.22 -2.27
C THR A 1037 16.37 33.98 -2.03
N ALA A 1038 15.95 33.92 -0.75
CA ALA A 1038 14.53 33.73 -0.40
C ALA A 1038 13.67 34.93 -0.80
N TYR A 1039 14.17 36.16 -0.65
CA TYR A 1039 13.47 37.37 -1.07
C TYR A 1039 13.18 37.32 -2.57
N TRP A 1040 14.22 37.06 -3.37
CA TRP A 1040 14.09 37.04 -4.81
C TRP A 1040 13.28 35.86 -5.35
N SER A 1041 13.25 34.72 -4.65
CA SER A 1041 12.37 33.62 -5.03
C SER A 1041 10.89 33.98 -4.81
N VAL A 1042 10.55 34.58 -3.68
CA VAL A 1042 9.18 35.03 -3.42
C VAL A 1042 8.80 36.18 -4.37
N PHE A 1043 9.67 37.17 -4.52
CA PHE A 1043 9.43 38.31 -5.42
C PHE A 1043 9.20 37.85 -6.87
N ALA A 1044 10.02 36.93 -7.37
CA ALA A 1044 9.90 36.41 -8.72
C ALA A 1044 8.58 35.67 -8.93
N ALA A 1045 8.17 34.84 -7.96
CA ALA A 1045 6.92 34.08 -8.04
C ALA A 1045 5.68 34.98 -8.08
N LEU A 1046 5.73 36.13 -7.43
CA LEU A 1046 4.58 37.02 -7.29
C LEU A 1046 4.49 38.07 -8.39
N ASN A 1047 5.62 38.62 -8.83
CA ASN A 1047 5.63 39.81 -9.71
C ASN A 1047 6.20 39.53 -11.11
N LEU A 1048 7.03 38.51 -11.26
CA LEU A 1048 7.74 38.25 -12.52
C LEU A 1048 7.09 37.14 -13.34
N VAL A 1049 6.09 36.43 -12.79
CA VAL A 1049 5.37 35.36 -13.50
C VAL A 1049 4.41 35.95 -14.54
N ILE A 1050 4.61 35.60 -15.81
CA ILE A 1050 3.76 35.98 -16.93
C ILE A 1050 3.19 34.74 -17.64
N PRO A 1051 1.95 34.80 -18.15
CA PRO A 1051 1.37 33.69 -18.89
C PRO A 1051 2.10 33.47 -20.23
N VAL A 1052 2.35 32.22 -20.58
CA VAL A 1052 2.88 31.86 -21.90
C VAL A 1052 1.77 32.08 -22.94
N ASN A 1053 2.06 32.83 -24.00
CA ASN A 1053 1.11 33.04 -25.10
C ASN A 1053 0.63 31.67 -25.64
N VAL A 1054 -0.69 31.45 -25.62
CA VAL A 1054 -1.35 30.17 -25.98
C VAL A 1054 -0.94 29.62 -27.36
N ASN A 1055 -0.56 30.50 -28.30
CA ASN A 1055 -0.11 30.12 -29.64
C ASN A 1055 1.37 29.60 -29.68
N ARG A 1056 2.10 29.64 -28.56
CA ARG A 1056 3.49 29.18 -28.40
C ARG A 1056 3.70 28.34 -27.13
N SER A 1057 2.66 27.71 -26.58
CA SER A 1057 2.81 26.80 -25.44
C SER A 1057 3.70 25.62 -25.86
N GLN A 1058 4.94 25.57 -25.36
CA GLN A 1058 5.84 24.45 -25.60
C GLN A 1058 5.46 23.30 -24.65
N PRO A 1059 5.23 22.09 -25.17
CA PRO A 1059 5.03 20.94 -24.31
C PRO A 1059 6.35 20.58 -23.63
N VAL A 1060 6.29 20.35 -22.32
CA VAL A 1060 7.41 19.93 -21.49
C VAL A 1060 7.31 18.42 -21.31
N GLU A 1061 8.40 17.71 -21.62
CA GLU A 1061 8.49 16.28 -21.37
C GLU A 1061 8.70 16.03 -19.87
N ALA A 1062 7.70 15.39 -19.25
CA ALA A 1062 7.69 15.05 -17.84
C ALA A 1062 7.81 13.55 -17.64
N LEU A 1063 8.62 13.15 -16.67
CA LEU A 1063 8.77 11.77 -16.23
C LEU A 1063 7.89 11.53 -15.01
N VAL A 1064 6.77 10.83 -15.21
CA VAL A 1064 5.84 10.44 -14.14
C VAL A 1064 6.29 9.09 -13.58
N SER A 1065 6.69 9.08 -12.32
CA SER A 1065 7.10 7.89 -11.59
C SER A 1065 6.05 7.53 -10.54
N TYR A 1066 5.49 6.34 -10.63
CA TYR A 1066 4.54 5.83 -9.63
C TYR A 1066 4.75 4.33 -9.39
N SER A 1067 4.25 3.83 -8.25
CA SER A 1067 4.32 2.40 -7.94
C SER A 1067 3.03 1.70 -8.34
N ARG A 1068 3.12 0.64 -9.16
CA ARG A 1068 2.01 -0.29 -9.39
C ARG A 1068 2.34 -1.64 -8.80
N THR A 1069 1.35 -2.28 -8.19
CA THR A 1069 1.47 -3.68 -7.77
C THR A 1069 1.39 -4.58 -9.00
N ARG A 1070 2.46 -5.32 -9.28
CA ARG A 1070 2.53 -6.25 -10.43
C ARG A 1070 2.75 -7.68 -9.98
N ILE A 1071 2.28 -8.61 -10.80
CA ILE A 1071 2.47 -10.04 -10.58
C ILE A 1071 3.89 -10.41 -11.00
N VAL A 1072 4.70 -10.95 -10.08
CA VAL A 1072 6.10 -11.33 -10.31
C VAL A 1072 6.31 -12.81 -10.02
N GLN A 1073 7.28 -13.41 -10.72
CA GLN A 1073 7.76 -14.76 -10.41
C GLN A 1073 8.90 -14.70 -9.39
N ALA A 1074 8.74 -15.39 -8.26
CA ALA A 1074 9.75 -15.40 -7.21
C ALA A 1074 10.98 -16.24 -7.61
N GLN A 1075 12.17 -15.68 -7.41
CA GLN A 1075 13.42 -16.30 -7.82
C GLN A 1075 13.74 -17.58 -7.03
N VAL A 1076 13.67 -17.53 -5.70
CA VAL A 1076 14.05 -18.67 -4.84
C VAL A 1076 13.18 -19.91 -5.11
N PRO A 1077 11.83 -19.83 -5.12
CA PRO A 1077 10.99 -20.98 -5.41
C PRO A 1077 11.18 -21.49 -6.83
N THR A 1078 11.42 -20.61 -7.81
CA THR A 1078 11.70 -21.04 -9.20
C THR A 1078 12.96 -21.91 -9.26
N ARG A 1079 14.06 -21.48 -8.62
CA ARG A 1079 15.32 -22.24 -8.62
C ARG A 1079 15.19 -23.60 -7.93
N ILE A 1080 14.45 -23.66 -6.81
CA ILE A 1080 14.16 -24.92 -6.13
C ILE A 1080 13.33 -25.84 -7.04
N LEU A 1081 12.31 -25.31 -7.72
CA LEU A 1081 11.44 -26.07 -8.61
C LEU A 1081 12.22 -26.63 -9.82
N GLU A 1082 13.09 -25.83 -10.43
CA GLU A 1082 13.99 -26.26 -11.51
C GLU A 1082 14.94 -27.39 -11.05
N ALA A 1083 15.53 -27.26 -9.86
CA ALA A 1083 16.41 -28.28 -9.30
C ALA A 1083 15.68 -29.61 -9.04
N LEU A 1084 14.46 -29.55 -8.50
CA LEU A 1084 13.62 -30.73 -8.29
C LEU A 1084 13.21 -31.38 -9.62
N LEU A 1085 12.81 -30.59 -10.63
CA LEU A 1085 12.48 -31.11 -11.97
C LEU A 1085 13.71 -31.72 -12.67
N ALA A 1086 14.88 -31.11 -12.52
CA ALA A 1086 16.13 -31.65 -13.03
C ALA A 1086 16.51 -32.98 -12.36
N ALA A 1087 16.31 -33.10 -11.05
CA ALA A 1087 16.51 -34.36 -10.33
C ALA A 1087 15.54 -35.46 -10.82
N VAL A 1088 14.27 -35.12 -11.07
CA VAL A 1088 13.28 -36.03 -11.67
C VAL A 1088 13.71 -36.46 -13.08
N LEU A 1089 14.16 -35.51 -13.90
CA LEU A 1089 14.67 -35.79 -15.26
C LEU A 1089 15.87 -36.74 -15.22
N ALA A 1090 16.85 -36.48 -14.34
CA ALA A 1090 18.03 -37.32 -14.19
C ALA A 1090 17.68 -38.75 -13.75
N CYS A 1091 16.78 -38.90 -12.76
CA CYS A 1091 16.29 -40.20 -12.34
C CYS A 1091 15.50 -40.91 -13.46
N GLY A 1092 14.67 -40.18 -14.21
CA GLY A 1092 13.93 -40.70 -15.37
C GLY A 1092 14.87 -41.22 -16.46
N LEU A 1093 15.91 -40.45 -16.81
CA LEU A 1093 16.95 -40.87 -17.75
C LEU A 1093 17.71 -42.10 -17.24
N LEU A 1094 18.06 -42.15 -15.96
CA LEU A 1094 18.71 -43.32 -15.37
C LEU A 1094 17.83 -44.57 -15.48
N THR A 1095 16.54 -44.49 -15.15
CA THR A 1095 15.62 -45.62 -15.32
C THR A 1095 15.45 -46.04 -16.77
N ALA A 1096 15.44 -45.08 -17.71
CA ALA A 1096 15.36 -45.36 -19.14
C ALA A 1096 16.64 -46.03 -19.69
N LEU A 1097 17.82 -45.69 -19.15
CA LEU A 1097 19.11 -46.27 -19.54
C LEU A 1097 19.31 -47.68 -18.98
N VAL A 1098 18.86 -47.92 -17.75
CA VAL A 1098 18.96 -49.24 -17.08
C VAL A 1098 17.94 -50.21 -17.65
N VAL A 1099 16.68 -49.78 -17.85
CA VAL A 1099 15.61 -50.62 -18.37
C VAL A 1099 15.54 -50.52 -19.91
N ARG A 1100 16.48 -51.19 -20.59
CA ARG A 1100 16.61 -51.15 -22.07
C ARG A 1100 15.54 -51.96 -22.81
N ARG A 1101 15.08 -53.10 -22.24
CA ARG A 1101 14.01 -53.93 -22.82
C ARG A 1101 12.72 -53.77 -22.03
N THR A 1102 11.79 -52.96 -22.54
CA THR A 1102 10.42 -52.83 -21.98
C THR A 1102 9.34 -53.59 -22.75
N HIS A 1103 9.73 -54.48 -23.66
CA HIS A 1103 8.83 -55.30 -24.47
C HIS A 1103 9.36 -56.73 -24.53
N GLY A 1104 8.46 -57.69 -24.78
CA GLY A 1104 8.85 -59.10 -25.00
C GLY A 1104 8.96 -59.96 -23.75
N VAL A 1105 8.73 -59.41 -22.55
CA VAL A 1105 8.98 -60.13 -21.28
C VAL A 1105 7.72 -60.75 -20.68
N LEU A 1106 6.56 -60.13 -20.85
CA LEU A 1106 5.27 -60.66 -20.40
C LEU A 1106 4.26 -60.60 -21.56
N THR A 1107 3.36 -61.58 -21.60
CA THR A 1107 2.26 -61.70 -22.58
C THR A 1107 1.03 -60.90 -22.17
N LYS A 1108 0.93 -60.56 -20.88
CA LYS A 1108 -0.16 -59.78 -20.27
C LYS A 1108 0.33 -59.00 -19.05
N ALA A 1109 -0.49 -58.06 -18.59
CA ALA A 1109 -0.18 -57.21 -17.46
C ALA A 1109 -0.18 -58.00 -16.12
N PRO A 1110 0.88 -57.92 -15.29
CA PRO A 1110 1.01 -58.72 -14.07
C PRO A 1110 0.27 -58.10 -12.86
N TYR A 1111 -0.91 -57.54 -13.08
CA TYR A 1111 -1.65 -56.78 -12.06
C TYR A 1111 -2.84 -57.54 -11.47
N SER A 1112 -3.37 -58.52 -12.21
CA SER A 1112 -4.46 -59.39 -11.74
C SER A 1112 -3.91 -60.68 -11.13
N ILE A 1113 -4.70 -61.28 -10.24
CA ILE A 1113 -4.37 -62.55 -9.57
C ILE A 1113 -4.11 -63.63 -10.61
N GLY A 1114 -4.96 -63.72 -11.63
CA GLY A 1114 -4.82 -64.69 -12.71
C GLY A 1114 -3.63 -64.50 -13.62
N ALA A 1115 -3.10 -63.27 -13.75
CA ALA A 1115 -1.88 -63.04 -14.51
C ALA A 1115 -0.65 -63.61 -13.78
N ILE A 1116 -0.52 -63.34 -12.48
CA ILE A 1116 0.60 -63.81 -11.67
C ILE A 1116 0.49 -65.33 -11.41
N MET A 1117 -0.69 -65.83 -11.05
CA MET A 1117 -0.88 -67.27 -10.82
C MET A 1117 -0.72 -68.10 -12.09
N GLY A 1118 -1.05 -67.55 -13.27
CA GLY A 1118 -0.75 -68.17 -14.56
C GLY A 1118 0.76 -68.39 -14.77
N LEU A 1119 1.61 -67.43 -14.38
CA LEU A 1119 3.07 -67.55 -14.46
C LEU A 1119 3.65 -68.59 -13.48
N LEU A 1120 2.89 -68.97 -12.44
CA LEU A 1120 3.31 -69.91 -11.39
C LEU A 1120 2.77 -71.33 -11.61
N ALA A 1121 1.74 -71.51 -12.44
CA ALA A 1121 1.05 -72.79 -12.66
C ALA A 1121 1.98 -73.88 -13.23
N ASP A 1122 2.00 -75.07 -12.63
CA ASP A 1122 2.90 -76.20 -12.97
C ASP A 1122 4.40 -75.87 -12.87
N SER A 1123 4.78 -75.02 -11.90
CA SER A 1123 6.18 -74.65 -11.63
C SER A 1123 6.83 -75.54 -10.60
N ALA A 1124 8.14 -75.75 -10.75
CA ALA A 1124 8.95 -76.34 -9.68
C ALA A 1124 8.88 -75.50 -8.39
N PHE A 1125 8.61 -74.19 -8.52
CA PHE A 1125 8.40 -73.29 -7.38
C PHE A 1125 7.16 -73.64 -6.55
N VAL A 1126 6.00 -73.87 -7.18
CA VAL A 1126 4.78 -74.24 -6.46
C VAL A 1126 4.88 -75.65 -5.88
N GLU A 1127 5.66 -76.55 -6.48
CA GLU A 1127 5.81 -77.93 -6.00
C GLU A 1127 6.70 -78.10 -4.76
N LEU A 1128 7.42 -77.06 -4.33
CA LEU A 1128 8.30 -77.09 -3.17
C LEU A 1128 7.55 -77.58 -1.91
N GLU A 1129 7.95 -78.72 -1.34
CA GLU A 1129 7.24 -79.33 -0.20
C GLU A 1129 7.15 -78.42 1.02
N GLY A 1130 8.21 -77.65 1.29
CA GLY A 1130 8.28 -76.72 2.41
C GLY A 1130 7.25 -75.58 2.35
N LEU A 1131 6.62 -75.30 1.19
CA LEU A 1131 5.58 -74.27 1.11
C LEU A 1131 4.33 -74.65 1.93
N ARG A 1132 4.00 -75.94 2.07
CA ARG A 1132 2.80 -76.39 2.81
C ARG A 1132 2.92 -76.19 4.33
N SER A 1133 4.15 -76.09 4.85
CA SER A 1133 4.41 -75.98 6.29
C SER A 1133 4.57 -74.53 6.78
N VAL A 1134 4.55 -73.54 5.88
CA VAL A 1134 4.68 -72.11 6.20
C VAL A 1134 3.46 -71.62 6.97
N LYS A 1135 3.70 -70.97 8.13
CA LYS A 1135 2.64 -70.36 8.96
C LYS A 1135 2.75 -68.84 9.01
N ARG A 1136 3.96 -68.29 8.95
CA ARG A 1136 4.24 -66.85 8.94
C ARG A 1136 5.07 -66.45 7.74
N GLU A 1137 5.02 -65.17 7.39
CA GLU A 1137 5.79 -64.60 6.28
C GLU A 1137 7.32 -64.75 6.50
N GLU A 1138 7.79 -64.71 7.74
CA GLU A 1138 9.20 -64.93 8.13
C GLU A 1138 9.70 -66.34 7.77
N ASP A 1139 8.85 -67.36 7.86
CA ASP A 1139 9.22 -68.73 7.52
C ASP A 1139 9.50 -68.85 5.99
N LEU A 1140 8.80 -68.03 5.20
CA LEU A 1140 8.99 -67.92 3.75
C LEU A 1140 10.31 -67.23 3.39
N ASP A 1141 10.87 -66.39 4.27
CA ASP A 1141 12.23 -65.84 4.12
C ASP A 1141 13.25 -66.97 4.09
N THR A 1142 13.24 -67.79 5.14
CA THR A 1142 14.23 -68.85 5.34
C THR A 1142 14.11 -69.96 4.31
N LEU A 1143 12.90 -70.27 3.86
CA LEU A 1143 12.65 -71.34 2.91
C LEU A 1143 13.18 -71.04 1.50
N LEU A 1144 13.13 -69.76 1.07
CA LEU A 1144 13.45 -69.37 -0.31
C LEU A 1144 14.88 -68.85 -0.49
N GLU A 1145 15.63 -68.64 0.60
CA GLU A 1145 17.02 -68.19 0.56
C GLU A 1145 17.98 -69.02 -0.33
N PRO A 1146 17.91 -70.37 -0.36
CA PRO A 1146 18.82 -71.19 -1.14
C PRO A 1146 18.48 -71.29 -2.64
N TYR A 1147 17.42 -70.63 -3.12
CA TYR A 1147 16.97 -70.70 -4.50
C TYR A 1147 17.11 -69.37 -5.26
N ALA A 1148 17.37 -69.47 -6.56
CA ALA A 1148 17.25 -68.37 -7.51
C ALA A 1148 16.01 -68.58 -8.40
N PHE A 1149 15.50 -67.50 -8.99
CA PHE A 1149 14.28 -67.50 -9.78
C PHE A 1149 14.53 -66.91 -11.14
N ARG A 1150 14.01 -67.55 -12.18
CA ARG A 1150 14.12 -67.13 -13.57
C ARG A 1150 12.75 -67.07 -14.22
N LEU A 1151 12.54 -66.06 -15.06
CA LEU A 1151 11.34 -65.91 -15.88
C LEU A 1151 11.69 -66.27 -17.32
N GLY A 1152 11.01 -67.25 -17.90
CA GLY A 1152 11.29 -67.66 -19.28
C GLY A 1152 10.64 -68.98 -19.65
N TRP A 1153 11.12 -69.56 -20.75
CA TRP A 1153 10.74 -70.90 -21.17
C TRP A 1153 11.55 -71.95 -20.38
N GLY A 1154 10.84 -72.86 -19.71
CA GLY A 1154 11.40 -73.96 -18.93
C GLY A 1154 10.61 -75.25 -19.10
N ASN A 1155 11.11 -76.33 -18.50
CA ASN A 1155 10.40 -77.61 -18.46
C ASN A 1155 9.42 -77.61 -17.28
N ASN A 1156 8.17 -78.00 -17.53
CA ASN A 1156 7.22 -78.31 -16.47
C ASN A 1156 7.61 -79.62 -15.77
N THR A 1157 6.96 -79.91 -14.65
CA THR A 1157 7.25 -81.09 -13.81
C THR A 1157 6.87 -82.42 -14.48
N GLN A 1158 6.18 -82.37 -15.63
CA GLN A 1158 5.82 -83.49 -16.50
C GLN A 1158 6.68 -83.57 -17.78
N GLY A 1159 7.71 -82.73 -17.94
CA GLY A 1159 8.63 -82.71 -19.09
C GLY A 1159 8.17 -81.93 -20.34
N GLY A 1160 7.09 -81.16 -20.28
CA GLY A 1160 6.61 -80.28 -21.35
C GLY A 1160 7.11 -78.82 -21.25
N ASN A 1161 7.23 -78.11 -22.37
CA ASN A 1161 7.64 -76.70 -22.39
C ASN A 1161 6.55 -75.78 -21.81
N ARG A 1162 6.93 -74.90 -20.87
CA ARG A 1162 6.07 -73.86 -20.30
C ARG A 1162 6.78 -72.52 -20.20
N PHE A 1163 6.03 -71.42 -20.24
CA PHE A 1163 6.54 -70.09 -19.97
C PHE A 1163 6.09 -69.64 -18.57
N GLY A 1164 7.02 -69.28 -17.69
CA GLY A 1164 6.67 -68.91 -16.32
C GLY A 1164 7.87 -68.60 -15.45
N ILE A 1165 7.60 -68.46 -14.15
CA ILE A 1165 8.63 -68.31 -13.11
C ILE A 1165 8.99 -69.71 -12.62
N ASP A 1166 10.27 -70.06 -12.74
CA ASP A 1166 10.84 -71.32 -12.24
C ASP A 1166 11.95 -71.08 -11.22
N LEU A 1167 12.17 -72.09 -10.37
CA LEU A 1167 13.30 -72.12 -9.45
C LEU A 1167 14.53 -72.77 -10.09
N GLU A 1168 15.69 -72.23 -9.77
CA GLU A 1168 17.00 -72.82 -10.03
C GLU A 1168 17.76 -72.89 -8.69
N PRO A 1169 18.40 -74.02 -8.36
CA PRO A 1169 19.26 -74.10 -7.17
C PRO A 1169 20.44 -73.14 -7.32
N ARG A 1170 20.82 -72.50 -6.21
CA ARG A 1170 21.69 -71.33 -6.20
C ARG A 1170 23.17 -71.64 -5.97
#